data_AF-A0A1I5FRA4-F1
#
_entry.id   AF-A0A1I5FRA4-F1
#
_cell.length_a   1.000
_cell.length_b   1.000
_cell.length_c   1.000
_cell.angle_alpha   90.00
_cell.angle_beta   90.00
_cell.angle_gamma   90.00
#
_symmetry.space_group_name_H-M   'P 1'
#
loop_
_entity.id
_entity.type
_entity.pdbx_description
1 polymer ?
#
loop_
_entity_poly.entity_id
_entity_poly.type
_entity_poly.pdbx_seq_one_letter_code
_entity_poly.pdbx_strand_id
1 'polypeptide(L)'
;MESKRKAIIIGAGPAGLTAAYEMLQRTDIIPVILEKSGDIGGISKTINYKGNRMDIGGHRFFSKSDRVMQWWLNILPLEPGSDSHKISYQNKTREVNRKDFPGIKSDDPDKVMLVRNRLSRIYFLRRFFTYPITLSVDTLRKLGVGRTIAILISYLWAQLFPKKPEKSLADFMINRFGKTLYNLFFKDYTEKVWGVPCDEIPAEWGAQRIKGVSIRKAIEHAIQELSKKKTKDQGDIAQKGTETSLIEKFFYPKLGPGQLWEEVARQVQEMGGIIHMHCDVKNIYTEDNKVTAVTAVNRETGEELRLTGDYFFSTMPVKELIGGIVGDVPAQVRDIASKLQYRDFITVGILLRKLSFLDKHTGEWKPLKLEDTWIYIQEKDVKVGRLQLFNNWSPYMVKDPDTAWVGMEFFCNETDDFWKLPDSEISALAIRELEKIGLASTDNVLDSTVLRVEKTYPAYFGAYEQFDQVRAYTDKLENIFLVGRNGMHKYNNADHSMLTAMVAVDNIIAGVTAKDNIWAINTEQEYHEEKSTDEVPVAVAPKRVPSFKEFIWGQPWNKALIWFAGLAVILQFLVFKHFYPSAGFIDGDSYVYLESAFGNFSINTYPIGYSKFLRFFSTFTIWDTALVGFQYLLLQSSALMLILTLAYFYRPGKVIFGLLFAGMIFNPVFLFIANYVSSDALFLSLSLIWFTLLLWILHRPNKGLIIWHAVIILLAFTVRYNALFYPIVAAIAFIISRQPWRMKVIGMLSSLVLIAGFVWHTSNQYDRLTGIRQFSPFSGWQMANNALYAYRFVQDEPPPPMPAKFKQLDKMVRTYFDTTRNVFMHQQEMMIANTWYMWDPKSPLQQYMYQKFKKDSTAHILKKWASVGPLFSEYGAYLIKQYPVTFTQYYLVPNTMKYYAPPVEFLDTYNMGKDSIAPIGQQWFGFESRKLKTHFKDLKVTILNFYPILVGMMNVVFIFSLFGFVLLKGFKYNKALSVGLLLAFGLWIINFGFSVFASQIALRFQMLPILIFFSFGLLLIDYIWKAANNKIS
;
A
#
# COMPACT_ATOMS: atom_id res chain seq x y z
N MET A 1 47.22 29.62 -42.54
CA MET A 1 46.08 29.90 -41.65
C MET A 1 45.22 28.66 -41.66
N GLU A 2 45.20 27.90 -40.57
CA GLU A 2 44.24 26.78 -40.45
C GLU A 2 42.83 27.36 -40.49
N SER A 3 41.97 26.75 -41.31
CA SER A 3 40.55 27.08 -41.39
C SER A 3 39.92 26.90 -40.01
N LYS A 4 39.38 27.97 -39.41
CA LYS A 4 38.65 27.87 -38.13
C LYS A 4 37.51 26.86 -38.27
N ARG A 5 37.43 25.91 -37.33
CA ARG A 5 36.39 24.88 -37.31
C ARG A 5 35.00 25.52 -37.18
N LYS A 6 33.99 24.93 -37.80
CA LYS A 6 32.61 25.42 -37.82
C LYS A 6 31.64 24.40 -37.23
N ALA A 7 30.68 24.89 -36.44
CA ALA A 7 29.54 24.10 -35.98
C ALA A 7 28.25 24.63 -36.59
N ILE A 8 27.53 23.82 -37.36
CA ILE A 8 26.23 24.22 -37.92
C ILE A 8 25.12 23.79 -36.96
N ILE A 9 24.30 24.73 -36.52
CA ILE A 9 23.26 24.51 -35.50
C ILE A 9 21.91 24.77 -36.14
N ILE A 10 21.02 23.77 -36.12
CA ILE A 10 19.66 23.89 -36.65
C ILE A 10 18.73 24.28 -35.51
N GLY A 11 18.26 25.52 -35.54
CA GLY A 11 17.30 26.16 -34.63
C GLY A 11 17.93 27.11 -33.61
N ALA A 12 17.37 28.31 -33.48
CA ALA A 12 17.75 29.35 -32.51
C ALA A 12 16.88 29.28 -31.23
N GLY A 13 16.53 28.07 -30.79
CA GLY A 13 15.86 27.83 -29.50
C GLY A 13 16.83 27.71 -28.33
N PRO A 14 16.33 27.41 -27.10
CA PRO A 14 17.14 27.30 -25.90
C PRO A 14 18.39 26.42 -26.05
N ALA A 15 18.23 25.21 -26.60
CA ALA A 15 19.35 24.29 -26.79
C ALA A 15 20.37 24.82 -27.83
N GLY A 16 19.91 25.35 -28.96
CA GLY A 16 20.80 25.81 -30.03
C GLY A 16 21.61 27.03 -29.62
N LEU A 17 20.95 28.01 -28.99
CA LEU A 17 21.62 29.21 -28.48
C LEU A 17 22.59 28.89 -27.34
N THR A 18 22.22 27.98 -26.44
CA THR A 18 23.14 27.52 -25.39
C THR A 18 24.36 26.81 -25.98
N ALA A 19 24.19 25.95 -27.00
CA ALA A 19 25.32 25.30 -27.68
C ALA A 19 26.26 26.34 -28.33
N ALA A 20 25.71 27.32 -29.05
CA ALA A 20 26.50 28.39 -29.67
C ALA A 20 27.27 29.21 -28.63
N TYR A 21 26.59 29.61 -27.56
CA TYR A 21 27.18 30.40 -26.49
C TYR A 21 28.31 29.64 -25.77
N GLU A 22 28.08 28.39 -25.38
CA GLU A 22 29.09 27.56 -24.72
C GLU A 22 30.30 27.28 -25.63
N MET A 23 30.09 27.07 -26.93
CA MET A 23 31.20 26.87 -27.89
C MET A 23 32.06 28.12 -28.03
N LEU A 24 31.46 29.30 -28.18
CA LEU A 24 32.21 30.56 -28.32
C LEU A 24 32.99 30.93 -27.05
N GLN A 25 32.48 30.56 -25.88
CA GLN A 25 33.14 30.83 -24.60
C GLN A 25 34.33 29.90 -24.32
N ARG A 26 34.32 28.68 -24.88
CA ARG A 26 35.19 27.59 -24.42
C ARG A 26 36.04 26.95 -25.52
N THR A 27 35.80 27.29 -26.78
CA THR A 27 36.46 26.69 -27.95
C THR A 27 36.78 27.74 -29.01
N ASP A 28 37.53 27.34 -30.03
CA ASP A 28 37.80 28.12 -31.25
C ASP A 28 36.79 27.88 -32.37
N ILE A 29 35.74 27.09 -32.11
CA ILE A 29 34.74 26.67 -33.10
C ILE A 29 33.71 27.79 -33.30
N ILE A 30 33.49 28.17 -34.56
CA ILE A 30 32.51 29.21 -34.92
C ILE A 30 31.13 28.56 -35.13
N PRO A 31 30.11 28.89 -34.32
CA PRO A 31 28.75 28.42 -34.54
C PRO A 31 28.03 29.23 -35.64
N VAL A 32 27.32 28.52 -36.51
CA VAL A 32 26.40 29.08 -37.51
C VAL A 32 25.02 28.51 -37.27
N ILE A 33 24.10 29.34 -36.78
CA ILE A 33 22.72 28.96 -36.48
C ILE A 33 21.82 29.21 -37.71
N LEU A 34 20.99 28.23 -38.05
CA LEU A 34 19.93 28.32 -39.05
C LEU A 34 18.57 28.26 -38.34
N GLU A 35 17.78 29.34 -38.41
CA GLU A 35 16.47 29.44 -37.76
C GLU A 35 15.36 29.60 -38.81
N LYS A 36 14.35 28.73 -38.76
CA LYS A 36 13.23 28.69 -39.72
C LYS A 36 12.32 29.91 -39.61
N SER A 37 12.17 30.48 -38.41
CA SER A 37 11.31 31.62 -38.13
C SER A 37 12.05 32.96 -38.20
N GLY A 38 11.30 34.06 -38.07
CA GLY A 38 11.86 35.40 -37.90
C GLY A 38 12.12 35.80 -36.44
N ASP A 39 11.88 34.89 -35.48
CA ASP A 39 11.96 35.18 -34.05
C ASP A 39 12.99 34.29 -33.36
N ILE A 40 13.60 34.80 -32.28
CA ILE A 40 14.57 34.08 -31.46
C ILE A 40 13.89 33.38 -30.28
N GLY A 41 14.41 32.21 -29.89
CA GLY A 41 13.97 31.47 -28.69
C GLY A 41 13.06 30.27 -28.98
N GLY A 42 12.73 29.99 -30.23
CA GLY A 42 11.92 28.83 -30.61
C GLY A 42 10.55 28.82 -29.89
N ILE A 43 10.21 27.72 -29.22
CA ILE A 43 8.96 27.65 -28.41
C ILE A 43 9.06 28.40 -27.08
N SER A 44 10.22 28.93 -26.70
CA SER A 44 10.43 29.78 -25.52
C SER A 44 10.55 31.26 -25.85
N LYS A 45 10.07 31.67 -27.03
CA LYS A 45 10.01 33.08 -27.44
C LYS A 45 8.84 33.82 -26.79
N THR A 46 8.92 35.15 -26.84
CA THR A 46 7.86 36.06 -26.41
C THR A 46 7.47 36.95 -27.59
N ILE A 47 6.20 36.90 -28.01
CA ILE A 47 5.69 37.71 -29.12
C ILE A 47 5.16 39.04 -28.59
N ASN A 48 5.59 40.15 -29.20
CA ASN A 48 5.11 41.49 -28.86
C ASN A 48 4.01 41.93 -29.84
N TYR A 49 2.76 41.96 -29.38
CA TYR A 49 1.59 42.43 -30.12
C TYR A 49 1.14 43.80 -29.62
N LYS A 50 1.44 44.86 -30.39
CA LYS A 50 1.07 46.26 -30.09
C LYS A 50 1.49 46.75 -28.68
N GLY A 51 2.59 46.21 -28.15
CA GLY A 51 3.09 46.49 -26.80
C GLY A 51 2.65 45.50 -25.72
N ASN A 52 1.70 44.60 -26.02
CA ASN A 52 1.31 43.49 -25.15
C ASN A 52 2.10 42.24 -25.54
N ARG A 53 2.79 41.64 -24.58
CA ARG A 53 3.69 40.51 -24.80
C ARG A 53 3.00 39.18 -24.46
N MET A 54 3.22 38.16 -25.28
CA MET A 54 2.60 36.85 -25.13
C MET A 54 3.64 35.74 -25.27
N ASP A 55 3.69 34.88 -24.27
CA ASP A 55 4.55 33.70 -24.31
C ASP A 55 3.87 32.51 -24.97
N ILE A 56 4.69 31.66 -25.57
CA ILE A 56 4.27 30.41 -26.19
C ILE A 56 4.21 29.32 -25.13
N GLY A 57 3.16 29.33 -24.31
CA GLY A 57 3.09 28.46 -23.14
C GLY A 57 3.84 29.04 -21.92
N GLY A 58 3.45 28.60 -20.73
CA GLY A 58 4.03 29.12 -19.48
C GLY A 58 5.47 28.65 -19.24
N HIS A 59 6.44 29.57 -19.30
CA HIS A 59 7.86 29.29 -19.09
C HIS A 59 8.34 29.82 -17.74
N ARG A 60 8.49 28.92 -16.78
CA ARG A 60 9.09 29.22 -15.47
C ARG A 60 10.60 28.96 -15.50
N PHE A 61 11.41 29.92 -15.04
CA PHE A 61 12.86 29.70 -14.89
C PHE A 61 13.16 29.20 -13.49
N PHE A 62 13.41 27.90 -13.41
CA PHE A 62 13.98 27.23 -12.28
C PHE A 62 14.62 25.94 -12.77
N SER A 63 15.79 25.59 -12.22
CA SER A 63 16.43 24.32 -12.46
C SER A 63 17.01 23.76 -11.17
N LYS A 64 17.09 22.43 -11.08
CA LYS A 64 17.89 21.75 -10.05
C LYS A 64 19.39 21.85 -10.33
N SER A 65 19.79 22.19 -11.56
CA SER A 65 21.19 22.33 -11.95
C SER A 65 21.73 23.72 -11.59
N ASP A 66 22.75 23.75 -10.73
CA ASP A 66 23.45 24.99 -10.41
C ASP A 66 24.10 25.62 -11.64
N ARG A 67 24.58 24.80 -12.59
CA ARG A 67 25.13 25.27 -13.86
C ARG A 67 24.09 26.07 -14.65
N VAL A 68 22.86 25.58 -14.74
CA VAL A 68 21.79 26.28 -15.47
C VAL A 68 21.36 27.55 -14.73
N MET A 69 21.19 27.46 -13.40
CA MET A 69 20.82 28.62 -12.59
C MET A 69 21.86 29.75 -12.69
N GLN A 70 23.14 29.40 -12.60
CA GLN A 70 24.26 30.34 -12.81
C GLN A 70 24.26 30.90 -14.23
N TRP A 71 24.09 30.03 -15.24
CA TRP A 71 24.06 30.44 -16.64
C TRP A 71 22.98 31.50 -16.88
N TRP A 72 21.75 31.28 -16.41
CA TRP A 72 20.66 32.25 -16.55
C TRP A 72 20.98 33.58 -15.86
N LEU A 73 21.47 33.54 -14.62
CA LEU A 73 21.77 34.75 -13.83
C LEU A 73 23.01 35.50 -14.33
N ASN A 74 23.91 34.83 -15.04
CA ASN A 74 25.05 35.46 -15.71
C ASN A 74 24.61 36.28 -16.93
N ILE A 75 23.56 35.83 -17.64
CA ILE A 75 23.00 36.57 -18.78
C ILE A 75 22.06 37.68 -18.29
N LEU A 76 21.12 37.37 -17.40
CA LEU A 76 20.18 38.34 -16.83
C LEU A 76 20.24 38.29 -15.29
N PRO A 77 20.85 39.30 -14.62
CA PRO A 77 20.94 39.34 -13.17
C PRO A 77 19.57 39.57 -12.50
N LEU A 78 19.48 39.34 -11.19
CA LEU A 78 18.27 39.65 -10.41
C LEU A 78 18.07 41.17 -10.27
N GLU A 79 16.80 41.59 -10.25
CA GLU A 79 16.39 42.98 -10.05
C GLU A 79 16.99 43.60 -8.75
N PRO A 80 17.51 44.84 -8.79
CA PRO A 80 18.03 45.52 -7.61
C PRO A 80 16.99 45.68 -6.47
N GLY A 81 17.39 45.45 -5.22
CA GLY A 81 16.51 45.52 -4.02
C GLY A 81 16.05 44.17 -3.48
N SER A 82 16.44 43.07 -4.13
CA SER A 82 16.10 41.69 -3.80
C SER A 82 17.33 40.96 -3.20
N ASP A 83 17.73 41.28 -1.97
CA ASP A 83 19.04 40.83 -1.45
C ASP A 83 19.12 39.33 -1.14
N SER A 84 18.02 38.69 -0.74
CA SER A 84 17.96 37.24 -0.55
C SER A 84 16.54 36.71 -0.75
N HIS A 85 16.42 35.64 -1.53
CA HIS A 85 15.16 34.95 -1.73
C HIS A 85 15.27 33.46 -1.40
N LYS A 86 14.39 33.02 -0.49
CA LYS A 86 14.17 31.60 -0.22
C LYS A 86 13.25 31.01 -1.30
N ILE A 87 13.78 30.09 -2.08
CA ILE A 87 13.02 29.25 -3.01
C ILE A 87 12.83 27.88 -2.35
N SER A 88 11.59 27.55 -2.04
CA SER A 88 11.22 26.24 -1.49
C SER A 88 10.78 25.29 -2.61
N TYR A 89 11.30 24.07 -2.59
CA TYR A 89 10.89 22.97 -3.45
C TYR A 89 11.08 21.63 -2.72
N GLN A 90 10.09 20.73 -2.76
CA GLN A 90 10.21 19.36 -2.19
C GLN A 90 10.74 19.31 -0.74
N ASN A 91 10.22 20.16 0.17
CA ASN A 91 10.70 20.31 1.56
C ASN A 91 12.19 20.72 1.71
N LYS A 92 12.85 21.11 0.62
CA LYS A 92 14.15 21.79 0.62
C LYS A 92 13.92 23.27 0.41
N THR A 93 14.76 24.08 1.05
CA THR A 93 14.79 25.52 0.82
C THR A 93 16.18 25.88 0.35
N ARG A 94 16.26 26.59 -0.76
CA ARG A 94 17.48 27.20 -1.27
C ARG A 94 17.39 28.69 -1.05
N GLU A 95 18.38 29.28 -0.39
CA GLU A 95 18.58 30.72 -0.47
C GLU A 95 19.32 31.02 -1.77
N VAL A 96 18.77 31.93 -2.56
CA VAL A 96 19.47 32.57 -3.68
C VAL A 96 19.79 33.97 -3.22
N ASN A 97 21.07 34.24 -2.97
CA ASN A 97 21.55 35.57 -2.64
C ASN A 97 22.06 36.25 -3.91
N ARG A 98 21.68 37.51 -4.13
CA ARG A 98 22.19 38.29 -5.27
C ARG A 98 23.72 38.34 -5.28
N LYS A 99 24.37 38.33 -4.10
CA LYS A 99 25.83 38.38 -3.96
C LYS A 99 26.55 37.13 -4.48
N ASP A 100 25.87 35.99 -4.54
CA ASP A 100 26.45 34.73 -5.04
C ASP A 100 26.53 34.68 -6.57
N PHE A 101 25.88 35.64 -7.24
CA PHE A 101 25.79 35.74 -8.70
C PHE A 101 26.11 37.18 -9.11
N PRO A 102 27.39 37.60 -9.07
CA PRO A 102 27.78 38.99 -9.31
C PRO A 102 27.38 39.50 -10.70
N GLY A 103 27.09 38.59 -11.66
CA GLY A 103 26.61 38.88 -13.00
C GLY A 103 27.59 39.73 -13.82
N ILE A 104 27.31 39.85 -15.12
CA ILE A 104 27.87 40.95 -15.90
C ILE A 104 27.03 42.19 -15.51
N LYS A 105 27.69 43.28 -15.06
CA LYS A 105 26.98 44.54 -14.79
C LYS A 105 26.35 45.03 -16.08
N SER A 106 25.03 44.90 -16.21
CA SER A 106 24.25 45.56 -17.25
C SER A 106 23.80 46.92 -16.72
N ASP A 107 24.12 47.98 -17.45
CA ASP A 107 23.62 49.33 -17.17
C ASP A 107 22.14 49.51 -17.62
N ASP A 108 21.62 48.54 -18.39
CA ASP A 108 20.22 48.50 -18.80
C ASP A 108 19.32 47.96 -17.66
N PRO A 109 18.41 48.77 -17.10
CA PRO A 109 17.53 48.39 -16.00
C PRO A 109 16.43 47.38 -16.38
N ASP A 110 16.23 47.11 -17.68
CA ASP A 110 15.27 46.13 -18.15
C ASP A 110 15.86 44.72 -18.29
N LYS A 111 17.20 44.59 -18.34
CA LYS A 111 17.91 43.30 -18.43
C LYS A 111 18.03 42.62 -17.07
N VAL A 112 16.89 42.29 -16.49
CA VAL A 112 16.82 41.66 -15.17
C VAL A 112 15.83 40.50 -15.14
N MET A 113 16.07 39.56 -14.24
CA MET A 113 15.10 38.55 -13.83
C MET A 113 14.31 39.02 -12.60
N LEU A 114 13.00 38.84 -12.69
CA LEU A 114 12.04 39.09 -11.62
C LEU A 114 11.77 37.80 -10.85
N VAL A 115 11.52 37.93 -9.55
CA VAL A 115 11.06 36.80 -8.73
C VAL A 115 9.53 36.80 -8.69
N ARG A 116 8.93 35.68 -9.08
CA ARG A 116 7.47 35.53 -9.23
C ARG A 116 6.95 34.41 -8.38
N ASN A 117 5.78 34.64 -7.77
CA ASN A 117 5.04 33.61 -7.06
C ASN A 117 4.34 32.70 -8.07
N ARG A 118 4.32 31.41 -7.79
CA ARG A 118 3.59 30.45 -8.59
C ARG A 118 2.22 30.18 -7.98
N LEU A 119 1.17 30.66 -8.64
CA LEU A 119 -0.20 30.20 -8.41
C LEU A 119 -0.75 29.59 -9.70
N SER A 120 -1.25 28.36 -9.60
CA SER A 120 -1.98 27.70 -10.68
C SER A 120 -3.11 26.86 -10.10
N ARG A 121 -4.24 26.84 -10.82
CA ARG A 121 -5.46 26.15 -10.44
C ARG A 121 -6.07 25.42 -11.62
N ILE A 122 -7.03 24.54 -11.32
CA ILE A 122 -7.83 23.83 -12.32
C ILE A 122 -9.23 24.43 -12.32
N TYR A 123 -9.73 24.81 -13.48
CA TYR A 123 -11.11 25.25 -13.66
C TYR A 123 -11.96 24.08 -14.14
N PHE A 124 -12.89 23.65 -13.29
CA PHE A 124 -13.76 22.49 -13.52
C PHE A 124 -15.11 22.70 -12.82
N LEU A 125 -16.22 22.23 -13.41
CA LEU A 125 -17.59 22.49 -12.92
C LEU A 125 -17.88 23.98 -12.65
N ARG A 126 -17.28 24.86 -13.45
CA ARG A 126 -17.26 26.32 -13.32
C ARG A 126 -16.74 26.81 -11.97
N ARG A 127 -15.80 26.07 -11.37
CA ARG A 127 -15.17 26.36 -10.07
C ARG A 127 -13.68 26.16 -10.15
N PHE A 128 -12.93 26.95 -9.37
CA PHE A 128 -11.49 26.80 -9.24
C PHE A 128 -11.15 25.72 -8.20
N PHE A 129 -10.35 24.75 -8.58
CA PHE A 129 -9.74 23.71 -7.74
C PHE A 129 -8.24 23.96 -7.63
N THR A 130 -7.65 23.56 -6.50
CA THR A 130 -6.19 23.64 -6.31
C THR A 130 -5.46 22.69 -7.27
N TYR A 131 -4.25 23.07 -7.67
CA TYR A 131 -3.37 22.22 -8.46
C TYR A 131 -2.12 21.82 -7.63
N PRO A 132 -1.76 20.53 -7.55
CA PRO A 132 -2.55 19.37 -8.01
C PRO A 132 -3.86 19.24 -7.21
N ILE A 133 -4.85 18.52 -7.74
CA ILE A 133 -6.09 18.26 -6.98
C ILE A 133 -5.76 17.51 -5.70
N THR A 134 -6.15 18.11 -4.58
CA THR A 134 -6.13 17.49 -3.27
C THR A 134 -7.56 17.22 -2.81
N LEU A 135 -7.76 16.11 -2.07
CA LEU A 135 -9.01 15.82 -1.40
C LEU A 135 -9.07 16.70 -0.14
N SER A 136 -9.42 17.97 -0.28
CA SER A 136 -9.70 18.86 0.85
C SER A 136 -11.21 18.91 1.12
N VAL A 137 -11.60 19.43 2.28
CA VAL A 137 -13.02 19.70 2.58
C VAL A 137 -13.66 20.60 1.51
N ASP A 138 -12.89 21.55 0.98
CA ASP A 138 -13.31 22.43 -0.10
C ASP A 138 -13.52 21.68 -1.42
N THR A 139 -12.60 20.79 -1.83
CA THR A 139 -12.76 19.92 -3.01
C THR A 139 -14.01 19.04 -2.90
N LEU A 140 -14.22 18.42 -1.74
CA LEU A 140 -15.41 17.59 -1.48
C LEU A 140 -16.71 18.40 -1.54
N ARG A 141 -16.72 19.61 -0.96
CA ARG A 141 -17.87 20.53 -1.06
C ARG A 141 -18.14 20.96 -2.50
N LYS A 142 -17.10 21.19 -3.29
CA LYS A 142 -17.22 21.60 -4.70
C LYS A 142 -17.72 20.49 -5.61
N LEU A 143 -17.32 19.24 -5.37
CA LEU A 143 -17.80 18.06 -6.12
C LEU A 143 -19.24 17.65 -5.74
N GLY A 144 -19.60 17.83 -4.47
CA GLY A 144 -20.86 17.41 -3.88
C GLY A 144 -20.82 15.97 -3.35
N VAL A 145 -21.69 15.67 -2.37
CA VAL A 145 -21.68 14.40 -1.62
C VAL A 145 -21.95 13.21 -2.54
N GLY A 146 -22.95 13.29 -3.43
CA GLY A 146 -23.31 12.20 -4.33
C GLY A 146 -22.17 11.79 -5.28
N ARG A 147 -21.50 12.77 -5.92
CA ARG A 147 -20.34 12.50 -6.80
C ARG A 147 -19.17 11.93 -6.01
N THR A 148 -18.94 12.42 -4.79
CA THR A 148 -17.88 11.92 -3.90
C THR A 148 -18.07 10.45 -3.58
N ILE A 149 -19.29 10.04 -3.18
CA ILE A 149 -19.61 8.64 -2.88
C ILE A 149 -19.43 7.76 -4.12
N ALA A 150 -19.89 8.21 -5.30
CA ALA A 150 -19.73 7.48 -6.55
C ALA A 150 -18.25 7.30 -6.96
N ILE A 151 -17.41 8.31 -6.73
CA ILE A 151 -15.96 8.22 -6.92
C ILE A 151 -15.35 7.18 -5.98
N LEU A 152 -15.70 7.21 -4.69
CA LEU A 152 -15.19 6.27 -3.69
C LEU A 152 -15.59 4.82 -3.99
N ILE A 153 -16.85 4.56 -4.30
CA ILE A 153 -17.33 3.21 -4.67
C ILE A 153 -16.61 2.71 -5.91
N SER A 154 -16.47 3.55 -6.94
CA SER A 154 -15.79 3.18 -8.18
C SER A 154 -14.29 2.91 -7.99
N TYR A 155 -13.64 3.69 -7.10
CA TYR A 155 -12.25 3.44 -6.71
C TYR A 155 -12.10 2.11 -5.97
N LEU A 156 -12.95 1.83 -4.97
CA LEU A 156 -12.92 0.55 -4.24
C LEU A 156 -13.14 -0.63 -5.17
N TRP A 157 -14.07 -0.50 -6.13
CA TRP A 157 -14.30 -1.52 -7.15
C TRP A 157 -13.05 -1.78 -8.00
N ALA A 158 -12.37 -0.72 -8.45
CA ALA A 158 -11.14 -0.85 -9.22
C ALA A 158 -9.97 -1.44 -8.41
N GLN A 159 -9.94 -1.23 -7.08
CA GLN A 159 -8.95 -1.84 -6.19
C GLN A 159 -9.22 -3.32 -5.91
N LEU A 160 -10.49 -3.71 -5.78
CA LEU A 160 -10.90 -5.10 -5.56
C LEU A 160 -10.80 -5.94 -6.84
N PHE A 161 -11.08 -5.33 -7.99
CA PHE A 161 -11.11 -5.97 -9.30
C PHE A 161 -10.28 -5.19 -10.33
N PRO A 162 -8.95 -5.11 -10.15
CA PRO A 162 -8.09 -4.39 -11.08
C PRO A 162 -8.04 -5.08 -12.44
N LYS A 163 -8.09 -4.29 -13.53
CA LYS A 163 -7.88 -4.79 -14.89
C LYS A 163 -6.43 -5.23 -15.08
N LYS A 164 -6.21 -6.46 -15.54
CA LYS A 164 -4.87 -7.03 -15.79
C LYS A 164 -4.87 -7.82 -17.10
N PRO A 165 -3.87 -7.63 -18.00
CA PRO A 165 -2.82 -6.59 -17.95
C PRO A 165 -3.38 -5.18 -18.18
N GLU A 166 -2.68 -4.14 -17.70
CA GLU A 166 -2.97 -2.74 -18.04
C GLU A 166 -2.47 -2.50 -19.47
N LYS A 167 -3.36 -2.38 -20.45
CA LYS A 167 -2.97 -2.18 -21.86
C LYS A 167 -2.92 -0.72 -22.27
N SER A 168 -3.83 0.09 -21.72
CA SER A 168 -3.99 1.50 -22.11
C SER A 168 -3.89 2.47 -20.93
N LEU A 169 -3.75 3.76 -21.24
CA LEU A 169 -3.77 4.85 -20.28
C LEU A 169 -5.11 4.92 -19.55
N ALA A 170 -6.21 4.60 -20.23
CA ALA A 170 -7.52 4.45 -19.61
C ALA A 170 -7.50 3.36 -18.53
N ASP A 171 -6.99 2.17 -18.83
CA ASP A 171 -6.88 1.08 -17.83
C ASP A 171 -5.97 1.49 -16.67
N PHE A 172 -4.84 2.12 -16.97
CA PHE A 172 -3.90 2.65 -15.98
C PHE A 172 -4.58 3.65 -15.01
N MET A 173 -5.32 4.63 -15.55
CA MET A 173 -6.02 5.64 -14.75
C MET A 173 -7.20 5.05 -13.99
N ILE A 174 -8.00 4.17 -14.60
CA ILE A 174 -9.14 3.51 -13.95
C ILE A 174 -8.69 2.67 -12.76
N ASN A 175 -7.63 1.87 -12.91
CA ASN A 175 -7.11 1.07 -11.81
C ASN A 175 -6.62 1.93 -10.63
N ARG A 176 -6.12 3.14 -10.89
CA ARG A 176 -5.56 4.05 -9.86
C ARG A 176 -6.59 5.00 -9.24
N PHE A 177 -7.59 5.44 -10.01
CA PHE A 177 -8.51 6.51 -9.62
C PHE A 177 -9.98 6.09 -9.59
N GLY A 178 -10.32 4.91 -10.10
CA GLY A 178 -11.69 4.47 -10.34
C GLY A 178 -12.26 5.01 -11.64
N LYS A 179 -13.21 4.28 -12.22
CA LYS A 179 -13.87 4.62 -13.50
C LYS A 179 -14.62 5.95 -13.44
N THR A 180 -15.27 6.24 -12.31
CA THR A 180 -16.04 7.48 -12.14
C THR A 180 -15.15 8.71 -12.18
N LEU A 181 -14.05 8.73 -11.41
CA LEU A 181 -13.14 9.89 -11.41
C LEU A 181 -12.38 10.02 -12.74
N TYR A 182 -12.01 8.89 -13.35
CA TYR A 182 -11.46 8.87 -14.69
C TYR A 182 -12.39 9.58 -15.70
N ASN A 183 -13.66 9.19 -15.78
CA ASN A 183 -14.63 9.80 -16.69
C ASN A 183 -14.97 11.26 -16.35
N LEU A 184 -14.96 11.63 -15.07
CA LEU A 184 -15.32 12.99 -14.66
C LEU A 184 -14.20 14.00 -14.87
N PHE A 185 -12.94 13.57 -14.72
CA PHE A 185 -11.81 14.49 -14.54
C PHE A 185 -10.65 14.19 -15.49
N PHE A 186 -10.18 12.94 -15.54
CA PHE A 186 -8.95 12.63 -16.27
C PHE A 186 -9.16 12.49 -17.78
N LYS A 187 -10.24 11.83 -18.21
CA LYS A 187 -10.47 11.45 -19.61
C LYS A 187 -10.48 12.67 -20.53
N ASP A 188 -11.47 13.54 -20.37
CA ASP A 188 -11.72 14.64 -21.30
C ASP A 188 -10.52 15.59 -21.41
N TYR A 189 -9.85 15.89 -20.30
CA TYR A 189 -8.66 16.75 -20.34
C TYR A 189 -7.46 16.09 -21.03
N THR A 190 -7.22 14.80 -20.78
CA THR A 190 -6.10 14.08 -21.40
C THR A 190 -6.30 13.94 -22.91
N GLU A 191 -7.53 13.61 -23.34
CA GLU A 191 -7.88 13.51 -24.77
C GLU A 191 -7.82 14.89 -25.44
N LYS A 192 -8.24 15.96 -24.74
CA LYS A 192 -8.09 17.34 -25.23
C LYS A 192 -6.62 17.70 -25.48
N VAL A 193 -5.71 17.37 -24.55
CA VAL A 193 -4.27 17.65 -24.68
C VAL A 193 -3.66 16.86 -25.84
N TRP A 194 -3.88 15.55 -25.89
CA TRP A 194 -3.15 14.67 -26.81
C TRP A 194 -3.86 14.45 -28.16
N GLY A 195 -5.14 14.79 -28.27
CA GLY A 195 -5.93 14.59 -29.49
C GLY A 195 -6.24 13.13 -29.82
N VAL A 196 -5.92 12.19 -28.92
CA VAL A 196 -6.08 10.74 -29.10
C VAL A 196 -6.84 10.16 -27.91
N PRO A 197 -7.78 9.21 -28.13
CA PRO A 197 -8.48 8.52 -27.05
C PRO A 197 -7.53 7.86 -26.03
N CYS A 198 -7.87 7.94 -24.75
CA CYS A 198 -7.01 7.39 -23.68
C CYS A 198 -6.85 5.85 -23.74
N ASP A 199 -7.72 5.14 -24.44
CA ASP A 199 -7.64 3.69 -24.67
C ASP A 199 -6.66 3.30 -25.79
N GLU A 200 -6.26 4.25 -26.64
CA GLU A 200 -5.23 4.07 -27.68
C GLU A 200 -3.82 4.48 -27.21
N ILE A 201 -3.71 5.19 -26.09
CA ILE A 201 -2.42 5.56 -25.50
C ILE A 201 -1.92 4.40 -24.61
N PRO A 202 -0.68 3.89 -24.78
CA PRO A 202 -0.13 2.81 -23.94
C PRO A 202 -0.09 3.15 -22.45
N ALA A 203 -0.29 2.14 -21.60
CA ALA A 203 -0.27 2.32 -20.13
C ALA A 203 1.08 2.82 -19.58
N GLU A 204 2.18 2.51 -20.27
CA GLU A 204 3.55 2.90 -19.91
C GLU A 204 3.73 4.43 -19.89
N TRP A 205 3.08 5.12 -20.83
CA TRP A 205 2.99 6.58 -20.86
C TRP A 205 2.46 7.12 -19.52
N GLY A 206 1.37 6.53 -19.02
CA GLY A 206 0.76 6.89 -17.74
C GLY A 206 1.68 6.57 -16.55
N ALA A 207 2.37 5.42 -16.61
CA ALA A 207 3.29 4.98 -15.57
C ALA A 207 4.51 5.89 -15.40
N GLN A 208 4.95 6.54 -16.49
CA GLN A 208 6.00 7.54 -16.46
C GLN A 208 5.48 8.91 -15.98
N ARG A 209 4.28 9.33 -16.41
CA ARG A 209 3.81 10.72 -16.24
C ARG A 209 2.88 10.99 -15.06
N ILE A 210 2.12 9.99 -14.59
CA ILE A 210 1.07 10.16 -13.55
C ILE A 210 1.52 9.53 -12.22
N LYS A 211 2.76 9.04 -12.13
CA LYS A 211 3.39 8.59 -10.86
C LYS A 211 3.34 9.73 -9.84
N GLY A 212 2.65 9.53 -8.73
CA GLY A 212 2.66 10.45 -7.57
C GLY A 212 1.29 11.00 -7.17
N VAL A 213 0.30 11.03 -8.08
CA VAL A 213 -1.07 11.42 -7.74
C VAL A 213 -1.76 10.23 -7.06
N SER A 214 -1.80 10.24 -5.74
CA SER A 214 -2.38 9.17 -4.93
C SER A 214 -3.61 9.68 -4.20
N ILE A 215 -4.79 9.10 -4.49
CA ILE A 215 -6.03 9.34 -3.72
C ILE A 215 -5.77 9.14 -2.21
N ARG A 216 -4.94 8.15 -1.84
CA ARG A 216 -4.53 7.91 -0.45
C ARG A 216 -3.79 9.10 0.21
N LYS A 217 -2.80 9.72 -0.46
CA LYS A 217 -2.09 10.90 0.07
C LYS A 217 -3.03 12.10 0.19
N ALA A 218 -3.93 12.26 -0.77
CA ALA A 218 -4.93 13.30 -0.76
C ALA A 218 -5.94 13.13 0.41
N ILE A 219 -6.36 11.90 0.74
CA ILE A 219 -7.18 11.60 1.93
C ILE A 219 -6.38 11.79 3.23
N GLU A 220 -5.11 11.37 3.28
CA GLU A 220 -4.20 11.61 4.41
C GLU A 220 -4.11 13.12 4.72
N HIS A 221 -3.99 13.98 3.70
CA HIS A 221 -4.05 15.44 3.86
C HIS A 221 -5.42 15.96 4.31
N ALA A 222 -6.53 15.42 3.78
CA ALA A 222 -7.89 15.78 4.20
C ALA A 222 -8.12 15.58 5.69
N ILE A 223 -7.70 14.42 6.20
CA ILE A 223 -7.87 14.02 7.60
C ILE A 223 -6.98 14.87 8.50
N GLN A 224 -5.76 15.19 8.06
CA GLN A 224 -4.86 16.10 8.78
C GLN A 224 -5.41 17.52 8.88
N GLU A 225 -6.04 18.06 7.84
CA GLU A 225 -6.69 19.38 7.89
C GLU A 225 -7.90 19.38 8.84
N LEU A 226 -8.70 18.32 8.84
CA LEU A 226 -9.86 18.17 9.73
C LEU A 226 -9.48 18.03 11.21
N SER A 227 -8.27 17.52 11.50
CA SER A 227 -7.80 17.24 12.85
C SER A 227 -7.03 18.39 13.52
N LYS A 228 -6.71 19.48 12.78
CA LYS A 228 -6.08 20.68 13.36
C LYS A 228 -7.13 21.57 14.02
N LYS A 229 -7.15 21.61 15.37
CA LYS A 229 -7.85 22.66 16.13
C LYS A 229 -7.36 24.03 15.65
N LYS A 230 -8.28 24.92 15.28
CA LYS A 230 -8.01 26.34 15.01
C LYS A 230 -7.41 27.00 16.25
N THR A 231 -6.08 27.05 16.34
CA THR A 231 -5.40 28.07 17.15
C THR A 231 -5.39 29.36 16.35
N LYS A 232 -5.94 30.38 16.99
CA LYS A 232 -6.15 31.72 16.46
C LYS A 232 -4.88 32.51 16.79
N ASP A 233 -3.87 32.45 15.93
CA ASP A 233 -2.78 33.42 15.94
C ASP A 233 -2.58 33.99 14.55
N GLN A 234 -2.45 35.32 14.54
CA GLN A 234 -2.32 36.19 13.38
C GLN A 234 -0.90 36.10 12.81
N GLY A 235 -0.80 36.22 11.48
CA GLY A 235 0.47 36.39 10.75
C GLY A 235 1.09 35.08 10.30
N ASP A 236 1.55 35.04 9.05
CA ASP A 236 2.34 33.97 8.44
C ASP A 236 1.66 32.61 8.22
N ILE A 237 0.63 32.58 7.38
CA ILE A 237 0.15 31.35 6.74
C ILE A 237 0.96 31.12 5.43
N ALA A 238 2.27 30.92 5.57
CA ALA A 238 3.01 30.10 4.61
C ALA A 238 2.73 28.64 5.00
N GLN A 239 1.99 27.93 4.16
CA GLN A 239 1.56 26.53 4.33
C GLN A 239 2.76 25.57 4.48
N LYS A 240 3.32 25.47 5.69
CA LYS A 240 4.26 24.40 6.05
C LYS A 240 3.49 23.11 6.26
N GLY A 241 3.57 22.19 5.30
CA GLY A 241 3.24 20.77 5.52
C GLY A 241 2.33 20.11 4.48
N THR A 242 1.96 20.75 3.39
CA THR A 242 1.46 20.07 2.20
C THR A 242 2.64 19.57 1.37
N GLU A 243 2.60 18.36 0.81
CA GLU A 243 3.57 17.95 -0.22
C GLU A 243 3.41 18.88 -1.43
N THR A 244 4.01 20.06 -1.39
CA THR A 244 4.22 20.89 -2.57
C THR A 244 5.48 20.35 -3.24
N SER A 245 5.28 19.36 -4.12
CA SER A 245 6.24 19.10 -5.20
C SER A 245 6.40 20.31 -6.14
N LEU A 246 5.61 21.37 -5.90
CA LEU A 246 5.54 22.59 -6.65
C LEU A 246 6.45 23.64 -6.03
N ILE A 247 7.29 24.19 -6.88
CA ILE A 247 8.08 25.38 -6.64
C ILE A 247 7.14 26.55 -6.36
N GLU A 248 7.30 27.20 -5.21
CA GLU A 248 6.45 28.35 -4.80
C GLU A 248 6.88 29.66 -5.48
N LYS A 249 8.16 29.78 -5.86
CA LYS A 249 8.72 30.96 -6.54
C LYS A 249 9.66 30.58 -7.68
N PHE A 250 9.61 31.31 -8.79
CA PHE A 250 10.48 31.09 -9.95
C PHE A 250 11.03 32.42 -10.47
N PHE A 251 12.09 32.35 -11.28
CA PHE A 251 12.61 33.50 -11.98
C PHE A 251 11.91 33.70 -13.32
N TYR A 252 11.83 34.95 -13.75
CA TYR A 252 11.16 35.30 -14.99
C TYR A 252 11.76 36.58 -15.55
N PRO A 253 12.28 36.60 -16.79
CA PRO A 253 12.80 37.82 -17.39
C PRO A 253 11.74 38.92 -17.43
N LYS A 254 12.13 40.17 -17.22
CA LYS A 254 11.21 41.30 -17.08
C LYS A 254 10.18 41.38 -18.22
N LEU A 255 10.63 41.14 -19.45
CA LEU A 255 9.83 41.21 -20.68
C LEU A 255 9.46 39.83 -21.26
N GLY A 256 9.58 38.77 -20.46
CA GLY A 256 9.25 37.40 -20.88
C GLY A 256 10.46 36.55 -21.30
N PRO A 257 10.32 35.21 -21.36
CA PRO A 257 11.36 34.25 -21.71
C PRO A 257 12.13 34.59 -22.98
N GLY A 258 11.47 35.18 -23.99
CA GLY A 258 12.12 35.62 -25.23
C GLY A 258 13.28 36.58 -25.02
N GLN A 259 13.16 37.49 -24.04
CA GLN A 259 14.18 38.49 -23.71
C GLN A 259 15.55 37.85 -23.39
N LEU A 260 15.54 36.73 -22.66
CA LEU A 260 16.77 36.02 -22.35
C LEU A 260 17.44 35.51 -23.63
N TRP A 261 16.67 34.90 -24.52
CA TRP A 261 17.19 34.27 -25.73
C TRP A 261 17.63 35.30 -26.77
N GLU A 262 16.93 36.42 -26.88
CA GLU A 262 17.34 37.58 -27.67
C GLU A 262 18.68 38.14 -27.18
N GLU A 263 18.87 38.27 -25.86
CA GLU A 263 20.14 38.71 -25.29
C GLU A 263 21.27 37.70 -25.55
N VAL A 264 20.99 36.40 -25.46
CA VAL A 264 21.99 35.35 -25.79
C VAL A 264 22.35 35.40 -27.27
N ALA A 265 21.37 35.55 -28.17
CA ALA A 265 21.61 35.67 -29.60
C ALA A 265 22.49 36.89 -29.92
N ARG A 266 22.21 38.04 -29.29
CA ARG A 266 23.03 39.25 -29.38
C ARG A 266 24.47 39.00 -28.95
N GLN A 267 24.69 38.38 -27.78
CA GLN A 267 26.03 38.04 -27.28
C GLN A 267 26.75 37.04 -28.19
N VAL A 268 26.04 36.04 -28.73
CA VAL A 268 26.60 35.08 -29.70
C VAL A 268 27.10 35.82 -30.95
N GLN A 269 26.33 36.77 -31.49
CA GLN A 269 26.75 37.57 -32.65
C GLN A 269 27.95 38.47 -32.33
N GLU A 270 27.97 39.11 -31.15
CA GLU A 270 29.12 39.93 -30.71
C GLU A 270 30.41 39.13 -30.56
N MET A 271 30.31 37.88 -30.13
CA MET A 271 31.43 36.95 -30.03
C MET A 271 31.82 36.32 -31.38
N GLY A 272 31.15 36.68 -32.48
CA GLY A 272 31.47 36.25 -33.85
C GLY A 272 30.71 35.02 -34.35
N GLY A 273 29.69 34.55 -33.62
CA GLY A 273 28.73 33.58 -34.12
C GLY A 273 27.81 34.17 -35.19
N ILE A 274 27.28 33.30 -36.07
CA ILE A 274 26.43 33.72 -37.21
C ILE A 274 25.02 33.16 -36.99
N ILE A 275 24.00 33.97 -37.24
CA ILE A 275 22.59 33.54 -37.15
C ILE A 275 21.89 33.93 -38.46
N HIS A 276 21.39 32.93 -39.20
CA HIS A 276 20.56 33.11 -40.38
C HIS A 276 19.11 32.83 -40.03
N MET A 277 18.29 33.88 -40.06
CA MET A 277 16.84 33.81 -39.84
C MET A 277 16.11 33.42 -41.12
N HIS A 278 14.85 33.01 -41.00
CA HIS A 278 13.99 32.57 -42.10
C HIS A 278 14.55 31.40 -42.94
N CYS A 279 15.57 30.69 -42.44
CA CYS A 279 16.28 29.62 -43.14
C CYS A 279 15.73 28.25 -42.73
N ASP A 280 14.98 27.61 -43.62
CA ASP A 280 14.37 26.30 -43.41
C ASP A 280 15.28 25.19 -43.95
N VAL A 281 15.89 24.40 -43.07
CA VAL A 281 16.79 23.31 -43.45
C VAL A 281 15.99 22.20 -44.13
N LYS A 282 16.35 21.89 -45.39
CA LYS A 282 15.66 20.87 -46.21
C LYS A 282 16.45 19.58 -46.33
N ASN A 283 17.76 19.70 -46.60
CA ASN A 283 18.61 18.55 -46.89
C ASN A 283 19.81 18.50 -45.94
N ILE A 284 20.14 17.31 -45.46
CA ILE A 284 21.32 17.00 -44.64
C ILE A 284 22.11 15.93 -45.38
N TYR A 285 23.33 16.26 -45.80
CA TYR A 285 24.17 15.35 -46.58
C TYR A 285 25.08 14.55 -45.65
N THR A 286 25.13 13.24 -45.87
CA THR A 286 25.93 12.31 -45.05
C THR A 286 26.85 11.47 -45.91
N GLU A 287 28.10 11.28 -45.47
CA GLU A 287 29.12 10.43 -46.09
C GLU A 287 29.98 9.82 -44.98
N ASP A 288 30.35 8.53 -45.09
CA ASP A 288 31.20 7.81 -44.13
C ASP A 288 30.85 8.02 -42.64
N ASN A 289 29.56 7.86 -42.29
CA ASN A 289 29.02 8.08 -40.94
C ASN A 289 29.25 9.51 -40.39
N LYS A 290 29.38 10.51 -41.26
CA LYS A 290 29.46 11.93 -40.87
C LYS A 290 28.51 12.77 -41.69
N VAL A 291 27.99 13.83 -41.09
CA VAL A 291 27.31 14.89 -41.82
C VAL A 291 28.38 15.79 -42.44
N THR A 292 28.27 16.07 -43.74
CA THR A 292 29.24 16.87 -44.49
C THR A 292 28.71 18.26 -44.80
N ALA A 293 27.40 18.38 -45.04
CA ALA A 293 26.76 19.65 -45.35
C ALA A 293 25.27 19.66 -44.98
N VAL A 294 24.71 20.86 -44.88
CA VAL A 294 23.26 21.09 -44.88
C VAL A 294 22.89 22.11 -45.94
N THR A 295 21.70 21.97 -46.49
CA THR A 295 21.06 22.98 -47.34
C THR A 295 19.85 23.55 -46.61
N ALA A 296 19.78 24.87 -46.52
CA ALA A 296 18.59 25.61 -46.08
C ALA A 296 18.03 26.48 -47.20
N VAL A 297 16.72 26.69 -47.19
CA VAL A 297 16.03 27.60 -48.10
C VAL A 297 15.51 28.79 -47.30
N ASN A 298 15.85 30.00 -47.72
CA ASN A 298 15.28 31.21 -47.14
C ASN A 298 13.81 31.33 -47.56
N ARG A 299 12.89 31.36 -46.59
CA ARG A 299 11.44 31.37 -46.85
C ARG A 299 10.90 32.69 -47.39
N GLU A 300 11.66 33.78 -47.28
CA GLU A 300 11.27 35.09 -47.81
C GLU A 300 11.82 35.34 -49.21
N THR A 301 13.08 34.97 -49.46
CA THR A 301 13.74 35.21 -50.76
C THR A 301 13.69 34.01 -51.70
N GLY A 302 13.50 32.80 -51.18
CA GLY A 302 13.60 31.54 -51.94
C GLY A 302 15.04 31.09 -52.20
N GLU A 303 16.04 31.82 -51.73
CA GLU A 303 17.45 31.51 -51.97
C GLU A 303 17.91 30.26 -51.20
N GLU A 304 18.73 29.44 -51.86
CA GLU A 304 19.32 28.24 -51.28
C GLU A 304 20.70 28.55 -50.67
N LEU A 305 20.88 28.23 -49.39
CA LEU A 305 22.13 28.36 -48.66
C LEU A 305 22.68 26.97 -48.31
N ARG A 306 23.80 26.60 -48.92
CA ARG A 306 24.54 25.38 -48.60
C ARG A 306 25.71 25.67 -47.67
N LEU A 307 25.77 24.97 -46.54
CA LEU A 307 26.82 25.14 -45.52
C LEU A 307 27.50 23.80 -45.23
N THR A 308 28.84 23.82 -45.21
CA THR A 308 29.69 22.74 -44.70
C THR A 308 30.20 23.08 -43.31
N GLY A 309 30.41 22.08 -42.47
CA GLY A 309 30.92 22.27 -41.11
C GLY A 309 31.55 21.00 -40.54
N ASP A 310 32.25 21.15 -39.43
CA ASP A 310 32.94 20.06 -38.73
C ASP A 310 31.98 19.35 -37.77
N TYR A 311 31.13 20.14 -37.10
CA TYR A 311 30.13 19.66 -36.15
C TYR A 311 28.72 20.13 -36.51
N PHE A 312 27.72 19.35 -36.15
CA PHE A 312 26.31 19.64 -36.42
C PHE A 312 25.49 19.46 -35.15
N PHE A 313 24.57 20.38 -34.89
CA PHE A 313 23.61 20.28 -33.80
C PHE A 313 22.21 20.37 -34.38
N SER A 314 21.35 19.43 -34.01
CA SER A 314 19.96 19.43 -34.44
C SER A 314 19.03 19.62 -33.24
N THR A 315 18.28 20.72 -33.27
CA THR A 315 17.16 20.96 -32.35
C THR A 315 15.79 20.84 -33.04
N MET A 316 15.80 20.65 -34.37
CA MET A 316 14.61 20.47 -35.19
C MET A 316 13.92 19.11 -34.91
N PRO A 317 12.64 18.96 -35.24
CA PRO A 317 11.92 17.68 -35.08
C PRO A 317 12.65 16.52 -35.77
N VAL A 318 12.89 15.42 -35.03
CA VAL A 318 13.51 14.20 -35.57
C VAL A 318 12.84 13.70 -36.85
N LYS A 319 11.50 13.78 -36.97
CA LYS A 319 10.80 13.39 -38.20
C LYS A 319 11.25 14.16 -39.44
N GLU A 320 11.52 15.46 -39.27
CA GLU A 320 11.96 16.34 -40.35
C GLU A 320 13.45 16.15 -40.61
N LEU A 321 14.26 15.97 -39.56
CA LEU A 321 15.67 15.67 -39.69
C LEU A 321 15.90 14.39 -40.51
N ILE A 322 15.27 13.28 -40.12
CA ILE A 322 15.41 12.01 -40.83
C ILE A 322 14.84 12.10 -42.25
N GLY A 323 13.73 12.82 -42.44
CA GLY A 323 13.15 13.07 -43.76
C GLY A 323 14.06 13.86 -44.69
N GLY A 324 14.89 14.75 -44.13
CA GLY A 324 15.85 15.58 -44.86
C GLY A 324 17.22 14.94 -45.10
N ILE A 325 17.54 13.77 -44.53
CA ILE A 325 18.85 13.15 -44.78
C ILE A 325 18.93 12.61 -46.21
N VAL A 326 19.86 13.17 -46.97
CA VAL A 326 20.26 12.73 -48.31
C VAL A 326 21.45 11.77 -48.15
N GLY A 327 21.12 10.48 -48.01
CA GLY A 327 22.08 9.40 -47.78
C GLY A 327 21.38 8.06 -47.56
N ASP A 328 22.14 7.04 -47.17
CA ASP A 328 21.62 5.70 -46.90
C ASP A 328 20.97 5.59 -45.50
N VAL A 329 19.76 6.16 -45.39
CA VAL A 329 18.89 5.94 -44.22
C VAL A 329 18.10 4.66 -44.42
N PRO A 330 18.21 3.65 -43.53
CA PRO A 330 17.43 2.42 -43.61
C PRO A 330 15.93 2.70 -43.73
N ALA A 331 15.23 1.95 -44.60
CA ALA A 331 13.80 2.16 -44.86
C ALA A 331 12.95 2.11 -43.59
N GLN A 332 13.28 1.21 -42.66
CA GLN A 332 12.61 1.10 -41.36
C GLN A 332 12.80 2.36 -40.50
N VAL A 333 13.99 2.97 -40.49
CA VAL A 333 14.25 4.20 -39.75
C VAL A 333 13.44 5.37 -40.33
N ARG A 334 13.35 5.48 -41.66
CA ARG A 334 12.50 6.50 -42.32
C ARG A 334 11.03 6.30 -41.95
N ASP A 335 10.54 5.06 -41.99
CA ASP A 335 9.14 4.74 -41.67
C ASP A 335 8.80 5.11 -40.22
N ILE A 336 9.63 4.67 -39.25
CA ILE A 336 9.45 5.00 -37.82
C ILE A 336 9.45 6.52 -37.62
N ALA A 337 10.47 7.22 -38.15
CA ALA A 337 10.60 8.67 -37.98
C ALA A 337 9.42 9.44 -38.58
N SER A 338 8.91 9.02 -39.76
CA SER A 338 7.77 9.66 -40.42
C SER A 338 6.46 9.58 -39.61
N LYS A 339 6.32 8.52 -38.79
CA LYS A 339 5.15 8.24 -37.96
C LYS A 339 5.26 8.76 -36.53
N LEU A 340 6.40 9.35 -36.14
CA LEU A 340 6.55 10.00 -34.84
C LEU A 340 5.52 11.12 -34.68
N GLN A 341 4.80 11.08 -33.56
CA GLN A 341 3.68 11.94 -33.28
C GLN A 341 4.12 13.21 -32.55
N TYR A 342 3.58 14.34 -32.97
CA TYR A 342 3.77 15.63 -32.34
C TYR A 342 2.41 16.27 -32.16
N ARG A 343 2.26 17.06 -31.09
CA ARG A 343 1.11 17.93 -30.89
C ARG A 343 1.50 19.36 -31.21
N ASP A 344 0.60 20.08 -31.86
CA ASP A 344 0.68 21.52 -32.10
C ASP A 344 -0.23 22.26 -31.10
N PHE A 345 -0.13 23.58 -31.02
CA PHE A 345 -1.21 24.35 -30.42
C PHE A 345 -1.36 25.71 -31.07
N ILE A 346 -2.57 26.25 -30.90
CA ILE A 346 -2.90 27.63 -31.21
C ILE A 346 -3.04 28.39 -29.90
N THR A 347 -2.36 29.52 -29.78
CA THR A 347 -2.57 30.45 -28.65
C THR A 347 -3.25 31.71 -29.14
N VAL A 348 -4.29 32.12 -28.42
CA VAL A 348 -5.06 33.33 -28.70
C VAL A 348 -4.86 34.30 -27.55
N GLY A 349 -4.28 35.46 -27.83
CA GLY A 349 -4.20 36.56 -26.88
C GLY A 349 -5.50 37.36 -26.91
N ILE A 350 -6.13 37.58 -25.77
CA ILE A 350 -7.33 38.41 -25.62
C ILE A 350 -7.02 39.53 -24.63
N LEU A 351 -7.15 40.78 -25.10
CA LEU A 351 -7.05 41.97 -24.28
C LEU A 351 -8.42 42.30 -23.74
N LEU A 352 -8.51 42.38 -22.41
CA LEU A 352 -9.74 42.66 -21.70
C LEU A 352 -9.60 43.96 -20.92
N ARG A 353 -10.67 44.75 -20.85
CA ARG A 353 -10.78 45.89 -19.94
C ARG A 353 -10.63 45.44 -18.48
N LYS A 354 -11.25 44.32 -18.12
CA LYS A 354 -11.14 43.66 -16.82
C LYS A 354 -11.65 42.23 -16.91
N LEU A 355 -11.18 41.38 -16.01
CA LEU A 355 -11.75 40.04 -15.80
C LEU A 355 -13.09 40.15 -15.06
N SER A 356 -14.03 39.26 -15.40
CA SER A 356 -15.35 39.20 -14.77
C SER A 356 -15.84 37.76 -14.66
N PHE A 357 -16.54 37.40 -13.59
CA PHE A 357 -17.18 36.09 -13.49
C PHE A 357 -18.70 36.21 -13.61
N LEU A 358 -19.31 35.22 -14.26
CA LEU A 358 -20.76 35.12 -14.38
C LEU A 358 -21.34 34.42 -13.13
N ASP A 359 -22.16 35.13 -12.36
CA ASP A 359 -22.91 34.54 -11.25
C ASP A 359 -24.09 33.74 -11.81
N LYS A 360 -24.04 32.41 -11.69
CA LYS A 360 -25.10 31.53 -12.23
C LYS A 360 -26.45 31.68 -11.52
N HIS A 361 -26.48 32.24 -10.30
CA HIS A 361 -27.72 32.38 -9.55
C HIS A 361 -28.46 33.67 -9.93
N THR A 362 -27.72 34.74 -10.22
CA THR A 362 -28.31 36.05 -10.56
C THR A 362 -28.27 36.36 -12.05
N GLY A 363 -27.41 35.68 -12.82
CA GLY A 363 -27.17 35.96 -14.24
C GLY A 363 -26.29 37.19 -14.48
N GLU A 364 -25.73 37.80 -13.43
CA GLU A 364 -24.96 39.05 -13.52
C GLU A 364 -23.46 38.81 -13.62
N TRP A 365 -22.78 39.67 -14.37
CA TRP A 365 -21.32 39.72 -14.45
C TRP A 365 -20.74 40.55 -13.30
N LYS A 366 -19.86 39.93 -12.49
CA LYS A 366 -19.19 40.57 -11.36
C LYS A 366 -17.69 40.69 -11.61
N PRO A 367 -17.00 41.75 -11.14
CA PRO A 367 -15.55 41.87 -11.27
C PRO A 367 -14.83 40.66 -10.68
N LEU A 368 -13.82 40.14 -11.38
CA LEU A 368 -13.02 39.01 -10.96
C LEU A 368 -11.55 39.43 -10.87
N LYS A 369 -10.91 39.18 -9.73
CA LYS A 369 -9.46 39.32 -9.57
C LYS A 369 -8.84 37.93 -9.44
N LEU A 370 -7.89 37.62 -10.33
CA LEU A 370 -7.14 36.37 -10.33
C LEU A 370 -5.65 36.66 -10.19
N GLU A 371 -4.99 35.94 -9.30
CA GLU A 371 -3.53 36.00 -9.09
C GLU A 371 -2.82 34.83 -9.79
N ASP A 372 -3.58 33.97 -10.49
CA ASP A 372 -3.04 32.81 -11.18
C ASP A 372 -2.09 33.24 -12.30
N THR A 373 -0.99 32.52 -12.44
CA THR A 373 -0.12 32.63 -13.61
C THR A 373 -0.71 31.85 -14.79
N TRP A 374 -1.19 30.63 -14.54
CA TRP A 374 -1.94 29.84 -15.50
C TRP A 374 -3.02 28.97 -14.84
N ILE A 375 -4.07 28.67 -15.61
CA ILE A 375 -5.24 27.90 -15.17
C ILE A 375 -5.51 26.78 -16.19
N TYR A 376 -5.63 25.55 -15.72
CA TYR A 376 -6.01 24.42 -16.57
C TYR A 376 -7.53 24.38 -16.77
N ILE A 377 -8.01 24.29 -18.02
CA ILE A 377 -9.44 24.26 -18.33
C ILE A 377 -9.89 22.84 -18.64
N GLN A 378 -10.54 22.22 -17.65
CA GLN A 378 -11.07 20.85 -17.76
C GLN A 378 -12.56 20.78 -18.11
N GLU A 379 -13.16 21.91 -18.47
CA GLU A 379 -14.51 21.95 -18.97
C GLU A 379 -14.62 21.19 -20.29
N LYS A 380 -15.57 20.24 -20.35
CA LYS A 380 -15.77 19.34 -21.50
C LYS A 380 -16.48 20.00 -22.68
N ASP A 381 -17.16 21.11 -22.45
CA ASP A 381 -17.99 21.80 -23.43
C ASP A 381 -17.23 22.92 -24.17
N VAL A 382 -15.91 22.99 -24.02
CA VAL A 382 -15.01 23.97 -24.66
C VAL A 382 -13.71 23.30 -25.11
N LYS A 383 -13.11 23.83 -26.18
CA LYS A 383 -11.85 23.38 -26.75
C LYS A 383 -10.63 23.93 -26.02
N VAL A 384 -10.72 25.12 -25.42
CA VAL A 384 -9.60 25.71 -24.67
C VAL A 384 -9.12 24.75 -23.57
N GLY A 385 -7.81 24.57 -23.48
CA GLY A 385 -7.17 23.65 -22.54
C GLY A 385 -6.41 24.35 -21.41
N ARG A 386 -5.90 25.57 -21.65
CA ARG A 386 -5.17 26.35 -20.65
C ARG A 386 -5.37 27.85 -20.86
N LEU A 387 -5.49 28.58 -19.76
CA LEU A 387 -5.42 30.04 -19.73
C LEU A 387 -4.11 30.49 -19.09
N GLN A 388 -3.54 31.58 -19.59
CA GLN A 388 -2.40 32.28 -19.01
C GLN A 388 -2.78 33.73 -18.75
N LEU A 389 -2.46 34.25 -17.57
CA LEU A 389 -2.68 35.66 -17.23
C LEU A 389 -1.34 36.39 -17.24
N PHE A 390 -0.98 36.98 -18.38
CA PHE A 390 0.36 37.50 -18.62
C PHE A 390 0.77 38.62 -17.65
N ASN A 391 -0.19 39.42 -17.19
CA ASN A 391 0.02 40.42 -16.13
C ASN A 391 0.66 39.84 -14.87
N ASN A 392 0.30 38.60 -14.51
CA ASN A 392 0.75 37.94 -13.30
C ASN A 392 2.12 37.26 -13.47
N TRP A 393 2.55 37.01 -14.70
CA TRP A 393 3.93 36.59 -15.00
C TRP A 393 4.88 37.78 -14.88
N SER A 394 4.50 38.92 -15.45
CA SER A 394 5.18 40.19 -15.23
C SER A 394 4.23 41.37 -15.57
N PRO A 395 4.21 42.45 -14.76
CA PRO A 395 3.39 43.62 -15.04
C PRO A 395 3.84 44.32 -16.34
N TYR A 396 5.05 44.05 -16.83
CA TYR A 396 5.59 44.58 -18.08
C TYR A 396 5.19 43.76 -19.32
N MET A 397 4.40 42.69 -19.14
CA MET A 397 3.83 41.92 -20.25
C MET A 397 2.61 42.61 -20.86
N VAL A 398 2.03 43.60 -20.18
CA VAL A 398 0.90 44.38 -20.67
C VAL A 398 1.32 45.82 -20.88
N LYS A 399 0.80 46.47 -21.93
CA LYS A 399 1.07 47.89 -22.20
C LYS A 399 0.36 48.81 -21.20
N ASP A 400 -0.90 48.48 -20.90
CA ASP A 400 -1.75 49.22 -19.97
C ASP A 400 -1.98 48.38 -18.69
N PRO A 401 -1.42 48.75 -17.54
CA PRO A 401 -1.55 48.01 -16.28
C PRO A 401 -2.99 47.81 -15.79
N ASP A 402 -3.94 48.65 -16.22
CA ASP A 402 -5.35 48.57 -15.82
C ASP A 402 -6.16 47.57 -16.67
N THR A 403 -5.54 46.97 -17.69
CA THR A 403 -6.14 45.93 -18.55
C THR A 403 -5.67 44.53 -18.18
N ALA A 404 -6.41 43.50 -18.58
CA ALA A 404 -6.01 42.10 -18.41
C ALA A 404 -5.65 41.46 -19.76
N TRP A 405 -4.45 40.90 -19.87
CA TRP A 405 -3.93 40.22 -21.05
C TRP A 405 -3.94 38.71 -20.83
N VAL A 406 -4.85 38.03 -21.52
CA VAL A 406 -5.14 36.60 -21.33
C VAL A 406 -4.71 35.80 -22.55
N GLY A 407 -3.83 34.82 -22.36
CA GLY A 407 -3.50 33.82 -23.38
C GLY A 407 -4.39 32.59 -23.26
N MET A 408 -5.05 32.18 -24.34
CA MET A 408 -5.88 30.98 -24.42
C MET A 408 -5.23 29.94 -25.32
N GLU A 409 -4.92 28.77 -24.78
CA GLU A 409 -4.26 27.70 -25.54
C GLU A 409 -5.22 26.59 -25.95
N PHE A 410 -5.13 26.23 -27.22
CA PHE A 410 -5.92 25.20 -27.90
C PHE A 410 -4.98 24.16 -28.49
N PHE A 411 -4.97 22.97 -27.90
CA PHE A 411 -4.19 21.84 -28.42
C PHE A 411 -4.84 21.33 -29.72
N CYS A 412 -4.06 21.24 -30.79
CA CYS A 412 -4.51 20.81 -32.13
C CYS A 412 -3.33 20.22 -32.92
N ASN A 413 -3.61 19.69 -34.10
CA ASN A 413 -2.60 19.25 -35.06
C ASN A 413 -2.73 20.08 -36.33
N GLU A 414 -1.64 20.23 -37.09
CA GLU A 414 -1.64 20.85 -38.43
C GLU A 414 -2.70 20.22 -39.38
N THR A 415 -3.05 18.95 -39.16
CA THR A 415 -4.05 18.22 -39.95
C THR A 415 -5.49 18.52 -39.57
N ASP A 416 -5.75 19.02 -38.36
CA ASP A 416 -7.09 19.25 -37.82
C ASP A 416 -7.79 20.40 -38.56
N ASP A 417 -9.10 20.29 -38.77
CA ASP A 417 -9.89 21.37 -39.41
C ASP A 417 -9.80 22.69 -38.64
N PHE A 418 -9.67 22.60 -37.31
CA PHE A 418 -9.51 23.76 -36.45
C PHE A 418 -8.23 24.57 -36.76
N TRP A 419 -7.14 23.90 -37.14
CA TRP A 419 -5.87 24.57 -37.45
C TRP A 419 -5.97 25.44 -38.72
N LYS A 420 -6.78 24.97 -39.69
CA LYS A 420 -6.96 25.56 -41.01
C LYS A 420 -7.96 26.73 -41.02
N LEU A 421 -8.65 26.98 -39.90
CA LEU A 421 -9.59 28.10 -39.82
C LEU A 421 -8.87 29.45 -39.92
N PRO A 422 -9.52 30.49 -40.48
CA PRO A 422 -9.02 31.86 -40.44
C PRO A 422 -8.86 32.37 -39.00
N ASP A 423 -7.90 33.28 -38.79
CA ASP A 423 -7.61 33.84 -37.46
C ASP A 423 -8.82 34.54 -36.83
N SER A 424 -9.65 35.21 -37.64
CA SER A 424 -10.88 35.86 -37.19
C SER A 424 -11.88 34.88 -36.59
N GLU A 425 -12.04 33.69 -37.17
CA GLU A 425 -12.95 32.65 -36.67
C GLU A 425 -12.42 32.00 -35.39
N ILE A 426 -11.10 31.80 -35.31
CA ILE A 426 -10.42 31.30 -34.11
C ILE A 426 -10.56 32.30 -32.96
N SER A 427 -10.30 33.58 -33.19
CA SER A 427 -10.51 34.65 -32.21
C SER A 427 -11.96 34.69 -31.72
N ALA A 428 -12.92 34.64 -32.65
CA ALA A 428 -14.33 34.64 -32.29
C ALA A 428 -14.72 33.40 -31.46
N LEU A 429 -14.15 32.22 -31.76
CA LEU A 429 -14.34 31.03 -30.93
C LEU A 429 -13.76 31.21 -29.52
N ALA A 430 -12.53 31.72 -29.42
CA ALA A 430 -11.86 31.91 -28.14
C ALA A 430 -12.64 32.87 -27.23
N ILE A 431 -13.13 33.99 -27.80
CA ILE A 431 -13.99 34.95 -27.09
C ILE A 431 -15.28 34.27 -26.61
N ARG A 432 -15.98 33.52 -27.48
CA ARG A 432 -17.20 32.78 -27.11
C ARG A 432 -16.93 31.75 -26.02
N GLU A 433 -15.81 31.03 -26.08
CA GLU A 433 -15.48 30.03 -25.06
C GLU A 433 -15.12 30.69 -23.73
N LEU A 434 -14.43 31.83 -23.73
CA LEU A 434 -14.12 32.60 -22.52
C LEU A 434 -15.39 33.11 -21.82
N GLU A 435 -16.37 33.55 -22.60
CA GLU A 435 -17.69 33.90 -22.11
C GLU A 435 -18.46 32.68 -21.59
N LYS A 436 -18.47 31.58 -22.36
CA LYS A 436 -19.16 30.33 -22.02
C LYS A 436 -18.64 29.67 -20.74
N ILE A 437 -17.33 29.76 -20.48
CA ILE A 437 -16.76 29.32 -19.19
C ILE A 437 -17.04 30.32 -18.07
N GLY A 438 -17.49 31.54 -18.39
CA GLY A 438 -17.92 32.54 -17.43
C GLY A 438 -16.77 33.31 -16.78
N LEU A 439 -15.68 33.54 -17.51
CA LEU A 439 -14.48 34.23 -17.00
C LEU A 439 -14.19 35.60 -17.63
N ALA A 440 -14.95 35.99 -18.66
CA ALA A 440 -15.08 37.37 -19.13
C ALA A 440 -16.34 37.56 -19.98
N SER A 441 -17.02 38.72 -19.88
CA SER A 441 -18.05 39.12 -20.85
C SER A 441 -17.41 39.56 -22.17
N THR A 442 -18.10 39.34 -23.29
CA THR A 442 -17.71 39.88 -24.61
C THR A 442 -17.54 41.39 -24.60
N ASP A 443 -18.33 42.11 -23.79
CA ASP A 443 -18.28 43.57 -23.68
C ASP A 443 -16.97 44.09 -23.08
N ASN A 444 -16.21 43.22 -22.40
CA ASN A 444 -14.90 43.56 -21.87
C ASN A 444 -13.77 43.36 -22.89
N VAL A 445 -14.01 42.77 -24.06
CA VAL A 445 -12.97 42.50 -25.06
C VAL A 445 -12.57 43.77 -25.79
N LEU A 446 -11.27 44.08 -25.80
CA LEU A 446 -10.69 45.25 -26.45
C LEU A 446 -9.97 44.90 -27.75
N ASP A 447 -9.23 43.78 -27.78
CA ASP A 447 -8.48 43.32 -28.95
C ASP A 447 -8.18 41.81 -28.82
N SER A 448 -7.80 41.16 -29.92
CA SER A 448 -7.36 39.77 -29.93
C SER A 448 -6.29 39.49 -30.99
N THR A 449 -5.49 38.44 -30.80
CA THR A 449 -4.49 37.97 -31.77
C THR A 449 -4.33 36.46 -31.72
N VAL A 450 -3.97 35.82 -32.83
CA VAL A 450 -3.85 34.36 -32.96
C VAL A 450 -2.43 34.00 -33.37
N LEU A 451 -1.84 32.99 -32.71
CA LEU A 451 -0.56 32.41 -33.10
C LEU A 451 -0.67 30.89 -33.23
N ARG A 452 -0.11 30.36 -34.33
CA ARG A 452 0.04 28.92 -34.59
C ARG A 452 1.44 28.47 -34.20
N VAL A 453 1.55 27.38 -33.44
CA VAL A 453 2.81 26.90 -32.91
C VAL A 453 2.97 25.41 -33.20
N GLU A 454 3.86 25.11 -34.14
CA GLU A 454 4.15 23.75 -34.62
C GLU A 454 4.97 22.95 -33.59
N LYS A 455 4.69 21.65 -33.52
CA LYS A 455 5.46 20.56 -32.92
C LYS A 455 5.86 20.88 -31.49
N THR A 456 4.90 21.34 -30.72
CA THR A 456 5.11 21.82 -29.36
C THR A 456 5.23 20.68 -28.35
N TYR A 457 4.58 19.53 -28.56
CA TYR A 457 4.67 18.38 -27.65
C TYR A 457 5.08 17.11 -28.43
N PRO A 458 6.30 16.55 -28.23
CA PRO A 458 6.58 15.20 -28.70
C PRO A 458 5.72 14.20 -27.92
N ALA A 459 5.09 13.25 -28.60
CA ALA A 459 4.16 12.31 -28.01
C ALA A 459 4.76 10.90 -27.94
N TYR A 460 4.68 10.27 -26.76
CA TYR A 460 5.31 8.97 -26.50
C TYR A 460 4.34 7.81 -26.73
N PHE A 461 3.74 7.77 -27.92
CA PHE A 461 2.87 6.69 -28.37
C PHE A 461 2.91 6.58 -29.90
N GLY A 462 2.33 5.52 -30.46
CA GLY A 462 2.48 5.20 -31.88
C GLY A 462 3.89 4.66 -32.16
N ALA A 463 4.61 5.25 -33.12
CA ALA A 463 5.94 4.79 -33.53
C ALA A 463 7.05 5.00 -32.47
N TYR A 464 6.75 5.70 -31.37
CA TYR A 464 7.74 6.00 -30.32
C TYR A 464 8.33 4.75 -29.65
N GLU A 465 7.59 3.65 -29.53
CA GLU A 465 8.11 2.40 -28.95
C GLU A 465 9.33 1.85 -29.71
N GLN A 466 9.51 2.27 -30.97
CA GLN A 466 10.62 1.87 -31.82
C GLN A 466 11.66 2.98 -31.99
N PHE A 467 11.56 4.08 -31.22
CA PHE A 467 12.43 5.25 -31.34
C PHE A 467 13.92 4.92 -31.11
N ASP A 468 14.23 3.88 -30.32
CA ASP A 468 15.60 3.42 -30.10
C ASP A 468 16.32 3.06 -31.41
N GLN A 469 15.60 2.64 -32.45
CA GLN A 469 16.18 2.38 -33.77
C GLN A 469 16.57 3.67 -34.49
N VAL A 470 15.75 4.71 -34.38
CA VAL A 470 16.06 6.05 -34.93
C VAL A 470 17.27 6.62 -34.20
N ARG A 471 17.29 6.54 -32.86
CA ARG A 471 18.44 6.93 -32.05
C ARG A 471 19.69 6.15 -32.46
N ALA A 472 19.62 4.82 -32.56
CA ALA A 472 20.77 4.00 -32.92
C ALA A 472 21.33 4.35 -34.31
N TYR A 473 20.48 4.75 -35.26
CA TYR A 473 20.93 5.27 -36.55
C TYR A 473 21.64 6.62 -36.40
N THR A 474 21.02 7.59 -35.72
CA THR A 474 21.61 8.93 -35.56
C THR A 474 22.87 8.93 -34.71
N ASP A 475 22.99 8.00 -33.76
CA ASP A 475 24.17 7.89 -32.89
C ASP A 475 25.41 7.43 -33.66
N LYS A 476 25.24 6.69 -34.78
CA LYS A 476 26.34 6.32 -35.70
C LYS A 476 26.95 7.53 -36.39
N LEU A 477 26.18 8.59 -36.62
CA LEU A 477 26.68 9.81 -37.23
C LEU A 477 27.54 10.54 -36.20
N GLU A 478 28.86 10.51 -36.38
CA GLU A 478 29.80 10.89 -35.31
C GLU A 478 29.70 12.36 -34.92
N ASN A 479 29.51 13.24 -35.90
CA ASN A 479 29.63 14.68 -35.75
C ASN A 479 28.28 15.43 -35.68
N ILE A 480 27.15 14.73 -35.57
CA ILE A 480 25.84 15.36 -35.32
C ILE A 480 25.32 15.05 -33.92
N PHE A 481 24.89 16.09 -33.20
CA PHE A 481 24.36 16.00 -31.85
C PHE A 481 22.88 16.39 -31.83
N LEU A 482 22.03 15.43 -31.47
CA LEU A 482 20.61 15.69 -31.21
C LEU A 482 20.44 16.24 -29.81
N VAL A 483 19.93 17.46 -29.69
CA VAL A 483 19.77 18.16 -28.41
C VAL A 483 18.42 18.87 -28.33
N GLY A 484 17.97 19.15 -27.10
CA GLY A 484 16.70 19.83 -26.86
C GLY A 484 15.46 18.96 -27.07
N ARG A 485 14.29 19.60 -26.96
CA ARG A 485 12.98 18.94 -26.93
C ARG A 485 12.66 18.14 -28.20
N ASN A 486 12.64 18.82 -29.34
CA ASN A 486 12.24 18.21 -30.61
C ASN A 486 13.38 17.47 -31.30
N GLY A 487 14.62 17.94 -31.14
CA GLY A 487 15.84 17.26 -31.61
C GLY A 487 16.03 15.87 -31.01
N MET A 488 15.62 15.67 -29.76
CA MET A 488 15.71 14.36 -29.09
C MET A 488 14.37 13.60 -29.05
N HIS A 489 13.29 14.18 -29.58
CA HIS A 489 11.91 13.71 -29.35
C HIS A 489 11.60 13.44 -27.86
N LYS A 490 12.11 14.31 -26.98
CA LYS A 490 11.89 14.24 -25.53
C LYS A 490 11.11 15.45 -25.06
N TYR A 491 10.13 15.23 -24.18
CA TYR A 491 9.33 16.27 -23.54
C TYR A 491 10.15 17.07 -22.51
N ASN A 492 11.09 17.87 -22.99
CA ASN A 492 12.03 18.63 -22.17
C ASN A 492 11.47 20.01 -21.83
N ASN A 493 11.82 20.48 -20.64
CA ASN A 493 11.74 21.90 -20.26
C ASN A 493 12.97 22.65 -20.81
N ALA A 494 12.99 23.98 -20.66
CA ALA A 494 14.09 24.81 -21.16
C ALA A 494 15.45 24.43 -20.54
N ASP A 495 15.52 24.25 -19.22
CA ASP A 495 16.74 23.90 -18.51
C ASP A 495 17.33 22.54 -18.94
N HIS A 496 16.49 21.53 -19.09
CA HIS A 496 16.91 20.25 -19.64
C HIS A 496 17.44 20.36 -21.07
N SER A 497 16.78 21.18 -21.89
CA SER A 497 17.22 21.42 -23.27
C SER A 497 18.60 22.09 -23.29
N MET A 498 18.85 23.03 -22.38
CA MET A 498 20.16 23.64 -22.21
C MET A 498 21.21 22.64 -21.74
N LEU A 499 20.89 21.78 -20.76
CA LEU A 499 21.83 20.77 -20.27
C LEU A 499 22.26 19.81 -21.39
N THR A 500 21.35 19.41 -22.27
CA THR A 500 21.70 18.54 -23.41
C THR A 500 22.69 19.22 -24.36
N ALA A 501 22.54 20.53 -24.59
CA ALA A 501 23.47 21.32 -25.38
C ALA A 501 24.83 21.50 -24.68
N MET A 502 24.81 21.84 -23.39
CA MET A 502 26.01 21.99 -22.56
C MET A 502 26.87 20.72 -22.54
N VAL A 503 26.25 19.55 -22.35
CA VAL A 503 26.96 18.25 -22.33
C VAL A 503 27.45 17.85 -23.72
N ALA A 504 26.71 18.20 -24.79
CA ALA A 504 27.19 17.99 -26.14
C ALA A 504 28.45 18.83 -26.45
N VAL A 505 28.53 20.07 -25.98
CA VAL A 505 29.74 20.90 -26.08
C VAL A 505 30.88 20.32 -25.22
N ASP A 506 30.58 19.82 -24.01
CA ASP A 506 31.58 19.13 -23.17
C ASP A 506 32.18 17.92 -23.89
N ASN A 507 31.35 17.14 -24.61
CA ASN A 507 31.80 16.00 -25.41
C ASN A 507 32.72 16.44 -26.55
N ILE A 508 32.39 17.50 -27.28
CA ILE A 508 33.24 18.05 -28.35
C ILE A 508 34.61 18.45 -27.81
N ILE A 509 34.64 19.17 -26.67
CA ILE A 509 35.90 19.60 -26.02
C ILE A 509 36.74 18.39 -25.61
N ALA A 510 36.10 17.34 -25.10
CA ALA A 510 36.76 16.11 -24.67
C ALA A 510 37.11 15.14 -25.81
N GLY A 511 36.73 15.43 -27.07
CA GLY A 511 36.91 14.52 -28.20
C GLY A 511 36.04 13.26 -28.12
N VAL A 512 34.92 13.30 -27.39
CA VAL A 512 34.00 12.18 -27.20
C VAL A 512 32.89 12.22 -28.25
N THR A 513 32.78 11.17 -29.07
CA THR A 513 31.73 11.05 -30.11
C THR A 513 30.51 10.26 -29.64
N ALA A 514 30.64 9.52 -28.53
CA ALA A 514 29.54 8.83 -27.87
C ALA A 514 28.53 9.82 -27.29
N LYS A 515 27.23 9.46 -27.34
CA LYS A 515 26.12 10.37 -27.03
C LYS A 515 25.29 9.91 -25.82
N ASP A 516 25.66 8.81 -25.18
CA ASP A 516 24.88 8.20 -24.09
C ASP A 516 24.69 9.14 -22.90
N ASN A 517 25.68 9.96 -22.58
CA ASN A 517 25.58 10.95 -21.50
C ASN A 517 24.58 12.08 -21.81
N ILE A 518 24.46 12.50 -23.07
CA ILE A 518 23.44 13.46 -23.53
C ILE A 518 22.06 12.81 -23.40
N TRP A 519 21.92 11.57 -23.86
CA TRP A 519 20.68 10.79 -23.75
C TRP A 519 20.30 10.46 -22.31
N ALA A 520 21.26 10.36 -21.39
CA ALA A 520 21.05 10.08 -19.97
C ALA A 520 20.53 11.29 -19.17
N ILE A 521 20.51 12.50 -19.76
CA ILE A 521 19.89 13.68 -19.14
C ILE A 521 18.38 13.42 -19.03
N ASN A 522 18.01 12.92 -17.86
CA ASN A 522 16.69 12.39 -17.57
C ASN A 522 15.72 13.52 -17.23
N THR A 523 14.82 13.80 -18.17
CA THR A 523 13.69 14.72 -17.99
C THR A 523 12.45 14.05 -17.39
N GLU A 524 12.49 12.72 -17.26
CA GLU A 524 11.35 11.89 -16.86
C GLU A 524 11.14 11.81 -15.35
N GLN A 525 12.13 12.21 -14.55
CA GLN A 525 12.08 12.14 -13.08
C GLN A 525 11.68 13.45 -12.40
N GLU A 526 11.49 14.54 -13.16
CA GLU A 526 11.40 15.89 -12.58
C GLU A 526 10.09 16.23 -11.84
N TYR A 527 9.07 15.36 -11.83
CA TYR A 527 7.85 15.61 -11.06
C TYR A 527 7.76 14.86 -9.72
N HIS A 528 8.49 13.76 -9.52
CA HIS A 528 8.52 13.02 -8.24
C HIS A 528 9.81 12.20 -8.08
N GLU A 529 10.90 12.85 -7.70
CA GLU A 529 12.08 12.18 -7.13
C GLU A 529 11.93 12.11 -5.61
N GLU A 530 11.43 10.97 -5.11
CA GLU A 530 11.89 10.49 -3.81
C GLU A 530 13.35 10.05 -3.99
N LYS A 531 14.23 10.45 -3.07
CA LYS A 531 15.65 10.07 -3.03
C LYS A 531 15.83 8.58 -3.37
N SER A 532 16.43 8.27 -4.52
CA SER A 532 17.29 7.10 -4.62
C SER A 532 18.61 7.50 -3.97
N THR A 533 18.75 7.21 -2.68
CA THR A 533 20.09 6.98 -2.10
C THR A 533 20.56 5.62 -2.59
N ASP A 534 20.90 5.55 -3.88
CA ASP A 534 21.71 4.50 -4.44
C ASP A 534 22.96 5.19 -4.96
N GLU A 535 23.97 5.27 -4.09
CA GLU A 535 25.34 5.12 -4.57
C GLU A 535 25.36 3.86 -5.44
N VAL A 536 25.96 3.93 -6.62
CA VAL A 536 26.29 2.73 -7.39
C VAL A 536 27.01 1.79 -6.43
N PRO A 537 26.45 0.62 -6.07
CA PRO A 537 27.14 -0.27 -5.16
C PRO A 537 28.34 -0.81 -5.93
N VAL A 538 29.53 -0.35 -5.56
CA VAL A 538 30.67 -1.27 -5.58
C VAL A 538 30.20 -2.49 -4.81
N ALA A 539 30.19 -3.65 -5.47
CA ALA A 539 29.64 -4.89 -4.93
C ALA A 539 30.32 -5.24 -3.59
N VAL A 540 29.75 -4.80 -2.48
CA VAL A 540 30.10 -5.28 -1.15
C VAL A 540 29.44 -6.65 -1.00
N ALA A 541 30.25 -7.68 -0.78
CA ALA A 541 29.79 -9.04 -0.55
C ALA A 541 28.65 -9.06 0.49
N PRO A 542 27.55 -9.80 0.26
CA PRO A 542 26.40 -9.79 1.15
C PRO A 542 26.81 -10.24 2.55
N LYS A 543 26.54 -9.39 3.56
CA LYS A 543 26.73 -9.73 4.98
C LYS A 543 25.99 -11.04 5.29
N ARG A 544 26.74 -12.06 5.70
CA ARG A 544 26.23 -13.39 6.09
C ARG A 544 25.17 -13.24 7.19
N VAL A 545 23.94 -13.67 6.95
CA VAL A 545 22.88 -13.71 7.96
C VAL A 545 23.16 -14.88 8.91
N PRO A 546 23.30 -14.66 10.24
CA PRO A 546 23.65 -15.72 11.18
C PRO A 546 22.57 -16.81 11.21
N SER A 547 22.99 -18.07 11.38
CA SER A 547 22.08 -19.19 11.60
C SER A 547 21.34 -19.04 12.94
N PHE A 548 20.23 -19.77 13.13
CA PHE A 548 19.49 -19.72 14.40
C PHE A 548 20.33 -20.19 15.59
N LYS A 549 21.16 -21.21 15.37
CA LYS A 549 22.11 -21.71 16.37
C LYS A 549 23.14 -20.64 16.74
N GLU A 550 23.68 -19.93 15.76
CA GLU A 550 24.59 -18.79 15.97
C GLU A 550 23.88 -17.61 16.65
N PHE A 551 22.61 -17.35 16.34
CA PHE A 551 21.82 -16.32 17.03
C PHE A 551 21.64 -16.64 18.52
N ILE A 552 21.31 -17.90 18.85
CA ILE A 552 21.09 -18.31 20.24
C ILE A 552 22.41 -18.33 21.03
N TRP A 553 23.43 -19.02 20.51
CA TRP A 553 24.64 -19.35 21.28
C TRP A 553 25.82 -18.42 21.00
N GLY A 554 25.81 -17.71 19.88
CA GLY A 554 26.91 -16.82 19.47
C GLY A 554 26.83 -15.41 20.08
N GLN A 555 25.67 -15.00 20.61
CA GLN A 555 25.52 -13.73 21.34
C GLN A 555 25.49 -13.99 22.86
N PRO A 556 26.40 -13.40 23.66
CA PRO A 556 26.45 -13.62 25.10
C PRO A 556 25.14 -13.27 25.82
N TRP A 557 24.44 -12.23 25.34
CA TRP A 557 23.17 -11.79 25.89
C TRP A 557 22.05 -12.85 25.73
N ASN A 558 21.93 -13.46 24.56
CA ASN A 558 20.91 -14.48 24.31
C ASN A 558 21.16 -15.75 25.13
N LYS A 559 22.44 -16.12 25.31
CA LYS A 559 22.84 -17.22 26.19
C LYS A 559 22.48 -16.93 27.65
N ALA A 560 22.78 -15.74 28.15
CA ALA A 560 22.44 -15.33 29.52
C ALA A 560 20.91 -15.36 29.77
N LEU A 561 20.12 -14.89 28.81
CA LEU A 561 18.65 -14.93 28.89
C LEU A 561 18.09 -16.35 29.00
N ILE A 562 18.67 -17.32 28.28
CA ILE A 562 18.22 -18.73 28.35
C ILE A 562 18.54 -19.33 29.72
N TRP A 563 19.73 -19.07 30.27
CA TRP A 563 20.08 -19.52 31.61
C TRP A 563 19.18 -18.89 32.68
N PHE A 564 18.91 -17.58 32.54
CA PHE A 564 17.97 -16.89 33.41
C PHE A 564 16.55 -17.47 33.31
N ALA A 565 16.05 -17.73 32.10
CA ALA A 565 14.77 -18.39 31.89
C ALA A 565 14.73 -19.76 32.58
N GLY A 566 15.78 -20.59 32.40
CA GLY A 566 15.87 -21.91 33.03
C GLY A 566 15.79 -21.83 34.55
N LEU A 567 16.57 -20.95 35.18
CA LEU A 567 16.57 -20.77 36.63
C LEU A 567 15.21 -20.24 37.13
N ALA A 568 14.63 -19.25 36.45
CA ALA A 568 13.35 -18.66 36.80
C ALA A 568 12.20 -19.68 36.67
N VAL A 569 12.20 -20.52 35.64
CA VAL A 569 11.21 -21.59 35.45
C VAL A 569 11.30 -22.62 36.58
N ILE A 570 12.50 -23.05 36.95
CA ILE A 570 12.70 -23.98 38.07
C ILE A 570 12.22 -23.36 39.39
N LEU A 571 12.60 -22.13 39.67
CA LEU A 571 12.21 -21.44 40.91
C LEU A 571 10.68 -21.27 40.99
N GLN A 572 10.04 -20.82 39.91
CA GLN A 572 8.58 -20.72 39.83
C GLN A 572 7.90 -22.06 40.10
N PHE A 573 8.43 -23.14 39.53
CA PHE A 573 7.90 -24.49 39.74
C PHE A 573 8.02 -24.94 41.20
N LEU A 574 9.19 -24.75 41.82
CA LEU A 574 9.44 -25.13 43.21
C LEU A 574 8.53 -24.35 44.17
N VAL A 575 8.44 -23.04 44.00
CA VAL A 575 7.54 -22.19 44.81
C VAL A 575 6.09 -22.61 44.60
N PHE A 576 5.67 -22.84 43.36
CA PHE A 576 4.30 -23.27 43.06
C PHE A 576 3.98 -24.63 43.69
N LYS A 577 4.87 -25.63 43.57
CA LYS A 577 4.68 -26.96 44.15
C LYS A 577 4.74 -26.97 45.68
N HIS A 578 5.42 -26.01 46.31
CA HIS A 578 5.31 -25.82 47.75
C HIS A 578 3.87 -25.52 48.17
N PHE A 579 3.14 -24.70 47.40
CA PHE A 579 1.76 -24.35 47.69
C PHE A 579 0.74 -25.39 47.18
N TYR A 580 1.01 -26.00 46.03
CA TYR A 580 0.19 -27.01 45.37
C TYR A 580 0.96 -28.35 45.25
N PRO A 581 1.14 -29.09 46.36
CA PRO A 581 2.03 -30.24 46.40
C PRO A 581 1.52 -31.44 45.61
N SER A 582 0.21 -31.58 45.40
CA SER A 582 -0.37 -32.62 44.54
C SER A 582 -0.80 -32.06 43.17
N ALA A 583 -0.94 -32.94 42.18
CA ALA A 583 -1.62 -32.61 40.93
C ALA A 583 -3.12 -32.35 41.15
N GLY A 584 -3.70 -31.47 40.34
CA GLY A 584 -5.14 -31.19 40.32
C GLY A 584 -5.90 -32.11 39.37
N PHE A 585 -7.18 -32.36 39.68
CA PHE A 585 -8.07 -33.17 38.85
C PHE A 585 -9.34 -32.39 38.49
N ILE A 586 -9.75 -32.53 37.23
CA ILE A 586 -11.03 -32.04 36.72
C ILE A 586 -11.98 -33.23 36.69
N ASP A 587 -13.07 -33.15 37.44
CA ASP A 587 -14.10 -34.18 37.46
C ASP A 587 -14.67 -34.42 36.06
N GLY A 588 -14.86 -35.70 35.71
CA GLY A 588 -15.17 -36.12 34.35
C GLY A 588 -13.90 -36.19 33.47
N ASP A 589 -13.29 -35.06 33.13
CA ASP A 589 -12.15 -34.99 32.20
C ASP A 589 -10.96 -35.87 32.64
N SER A 590 -10.38 -35.60 33.82
CA SER A 590 -9.12 -36.21 34.26
C SER A 590 -9.23 -37.72 34.44
N TYR A 591 -10.34 -38.17 35.02
CA TYR A 591 -10.53 -39.59 35.31
C TYR A 591 -10.81 -40.40 34.05
N VAL A 592 -11.54 -39.85 33.07
CA VAL A 592 -11.72 -40.52 31.78
C VAL A 592 -10.38 -40.71 31.07
N TYR A 593 -9.46 -39.74 31.18
CA TYR A 593 -8.12 -39.90 30.62
C TYR A 593 -7.32 -41.02 31.29
N LEU A 594 -7.38 -41.11 32.63
CA LEU A 594 -6.69 -42.13 33.42
C LEU A 594 -7.26 -43.52 33.19
N GLU A 595 -8.59 -43.67 33.19
CA GLU A 595 -9.26 -44.94 32.89
C GLU A 595 -8.91 -45.44 31.49
N SER A 596 -8.89 -44.54 30.50
CA SER A 596 -8.51 -44.88 29.13
C SER A 596 -7.03 -45.27 29.01
N ALA A 597 -6.15 -44.64 29.81
CA ALA A 597 -4.74 -44.96 29.85
C ALA A 597 -4.50 -46.33 30.52
N PHE A 598 -5.20 -46.59 31.62
CA PHE A 598 -5.18 -47.84 32.37
C PHE A 598 -5.68 -49.01 31.53
N GLY A 599 -6.88 -48.89 30.95
CA GLY A 599 -7.51 -49.89 30.09
C GLY A 599 -6.96 -49.95 28.65
N ASN A 600 -6.01 -49.08 28.30
CA ASN A 600 -5.42 -48.97 26.96
C ASN A 600 -6.42 -48.79 25.81
N PHE A 601 -7.51 -48.05 26.04
CA PHE A 601 -8.59 -47.92 25.06
C PHE A 601 -8.12 -47.24 23.76
N SER A 602 -8.73 -47.65 22.63
CA SER A 602 -8.50 -47.06 21.30
C SER A 602 -9.44 -45.88 21.01
N ILE A 603 -10.57 -45.80 21.72
CA ILE A 603 -11.58 -44.75 21.61
C ILE A 603 -12.19 -44.44 22.99
N ASN A 604 -12.59 -43.19 23.21
CA ASN A 604 -13.44 -42.77 24.32
C ASN A 604 -14.17 -41.45 23.97
N THR A 605 -15.04 -40.95 24.86
CA THR A 605 -15.77 -39.68 24.72
C THR A 605 -14.84 -38.51 24.43
N TYR A 606 -13.64 -38.52 25.01
CA TYR A 606 -12.56 -37.59 24.72
C TYR A 606 -11.50 -38.21 23.79
N PRO A 607 -10.72 -37.38 23.06
CA PRO A 607 -9.61 -37.86 22.24
C PRO A 607 -8.58 -38.64 23.07
N ILE A 608 -8.12 -39.78 22.55
CA ILE A 608 -7.26 -40.72 23.29
C ILE A 608 -5.79 -40.30 23.41
N GLY A 609 -5.34 -39.27 22.69
CA GLY A 609 -3.92 -38.91 22.60
C GLY A 609 -3.30 -38.57 23.95
N TYR A 610 -4.02 -37.85 24.82
CA TYR A 610 -3.52 -37.56 26.17
C TYR A 610 -3.43 -38.83 27.03
N SER A 611 -4.40 -39.74 26.95
CA SER A 611 -4.34 -41.03 27.64
C SER A 611 -3.18 -41.90 27.18
N LYS A 612 -2.88 -41.91 25.87
CA LYS A 612 -1.69 -42.61 25.34
C LYS A 612 -0.40 -41.96 25.83
N PHE A 613 -0.36 -40.62 25.93
CA PHE A 613 0.75 -39.90 26.56
C PHE A 613 0.91 -40.29 28.04
N LEU A 614 -0.16 -40.29 28.85
CA LEU A 614 -0.09 -40.70 30.26
C LEU A 614 0.45 -42.12 30.41
N ARG A 615 -0.04 -43.07 29.59
CA ARG A 615 0.43 -44.45 29.58
C ARG A 615 1.90 -44.57 29.18
N PHE A 616 2.34 -43.80 28.19
CA PHE A 616 3.74 -43.75 27.80
C PHE A 616 4.61 -43.15 28.92
N PHE A 617 4.14 -42.07 29.55
CA PHE A 617 4.87 -41.43 30.65
C PHE A 617 5.00 -42.36 31.87
N SER A 618 3.96 -43.16 32.16
CA SER A 618 3.96 -44.12 33.26
C SER A 618 4.99 -45.24 33.12
N THR A 619 5.55 -45.48 31.93
CA THR A 619 6.67 -46.44 31.78
C THR A 619 7.96 -45.91 32.38
N PHE A 620 8.07 -44.60 32.59
CA PHE A 620 9.24 -43.96 33.21
C PHE A 620 8.97 -43.62 34.68
N THR A 621 7.78 -43.10 34.99
CA THR A 621 7.42 -42.75 36.36
C THR A 621 5.90 -42.58 36.52
N ILE A 622 5.39 -42.96 37.69
CA ILE A 622 4.00 -42.72 38.12
C ILE A 622 3.90 -41.55 39.10
N TRP A 623 4.97 -40.78 39.29
CA TRP A 623 4.97 -39.65 40.24
C TRP A 623 4.24 -38.44 39.64
N ASP A 624 3.22 -37.95 40.33
CA ASP A 624 2.36 -36.86 39.87
C ASP A 624 3.15 -35.55 39.64
N THR A 625 4.09 -35.24 40.52
CA THR A 625 4.93 -34.05 40.41
C THR A 625 5.89 -34.13 39.23
N ALA A 626 6.38 -35.32 38.85
CA ALA A 626 7.16 -35.49 37.62
C ALA A 626 6.31 -35.24 36.37
N LEU A 627 5.06 -35.74 36.34
CA LEU A 627 4.14 -35.46 35.24
C LEU A 627 3.87 -33.95 35.10
N VAL A 628 3.50 -33.30 36.21
CA VAL A 628 3.23 -31.86 36.25
C VAL A 628 4.48 -31.06 35.85
N GLY A 629 5.66 -31.45 36.33
CA GLY A 629 6.94 -30.85 35.97
C GLY A 629 7.26 -31.00 34.48
N PHE A 630 7.07 -32.19 33.90
CA PHE A 630 7.27 -32.40 32.48
C PHE A 630 6.33 -31.55 31.63
N GLN A 631 5.03 -31.52 31.97
CA GLN A 631 4.05 -30.70 31.26
C GLN A 631 4.41 -29.22 31.31
N TYR A 632 4.81 -28.72 32.48
CA TYR A 632 5.22 -27.33 32.67
C TYR A 632 6.50 -26.99 31.90
N LEU A 633 7.52 -27.85 31.95
CA LEU A 633 8.78 -27.66 31.23
C LEU A 633 8.58 -27.69 29.71
N LEU A 634 7.75 -28.61 29.21
CA LEU A 634 7.42 -28.68 27.78
C LEU A 634 6.70 -27.40 27.32
N LEU A 635 5.74 -26.92 28.11
CA LEU A 635 5.01 -25.68 27.85
C LEU A 635 5.96 -24.47 27.83
N GLN A 636 6.80 -24.32 28.87
CA GLN A 636 7.79 -23.24 28.94
C GLN A 636 8.80 -23.30 27.81
N SER A 637 9.28 -24.49 27.45
CA SER A 637 10.22 -24.69 26.33
C SER A 637 9.60 -24.29 25.00
N SER A 638 8.32 -24.64 24.77
CA SER A 638 7.59 -24.27 23.56
C SER A 638 7.35 -22.76 23.46
N ALA A 639 7.03 -22.09 24.58
CA ALA A 639 6.88 -20.65 24.65
C ALA A 639 8.21 -19.93 24.41
N LEU A 640 9.30 -20.39 25.04
CA LEU A 640 10.64 -19.84 24.83
C LEU A 640 11.08 -20.00 23.37
N MET A 641 10.80 -21.15 22.74
CA MET A 641 11.09 -21.38 21.31
C MET A 641 10.34 -20.38 20.42
N LEU A 642 9.07 -20.08 20.72
CA LEU A 642 8.30 -19.07 20.02
C LEU A 642 8.94 -17.68 20.19
N ILE A 643 9.23 -17.25 21.42
CA ILE A 643 9.84 -15.93 21.71
C ILE A 643 11.16 -15.75 20.96
N LEU A 644 12.04 -16.75 21.01
CA LEU A 644 13.33 -16.72 20.31
C LEU A 644 13.15 -16.69 18.79
N THR A 645 12.16 -17.42 18.26
CA THR A 645 11.81 -17.39 16.83
C THR A 645 11.29 -16.01 16.42
N LEU A 646 10.43 -15.38 17.22
CA LEU A 646 9.95 -14.02 16.98
C LEU A 646 11.10 -13.01 17.01
N ALA A 647 12.01 -13.14 17.98
CA ALA A 647 13.18 -12.26 18.08
C ALA A 647 14.11 -12.40 16.88
N TYR A 648 14.30 -13.62 16.39
CA TYR A 648 15.14 -13.92 15.24
C TYR A 648 14.60 -13.32 13.94
N PHE A 649 13.30 -13.47 13.66
CA PHE A 649 12.70 -13.00 12.41
C PHE A 649 12.26 -11.53 12.43
N TYR A 650 11.76 -11.02 13.56
CA TYR A 650 11.11 -9.71 13.63
C TYR A 650 11.93 -8.64 14.36
N ARG A 651 13.01 -9.02 15.06
CA ARG A 651 13.96 -8.10 15.73
C ARG A 651 13.27 -7.01 16.57
N PRO A 652 12.46 -7.38 17.58
CA PRO A 652 11.80 -6.44 18.47
C PRO A 652 12.82 -5.56 19.20
N GLY A 653 12.42 -4.32 19.54
CA GLY A 653 13.21 -3.47 20.44
C GLY A 653 13.42 -4.13 21.82
N LYS A 654 14.48 -3.74 22.55
CA LYS A 654 14.86 -4.36 23.85
C LYS A 654 13.72 -4.38 24.87
N VAL A 655 12.98 -3.28 24.98
CA VAL A 655 11.83 -3.16 25.91
C VAL A 655 10.73 -4.14 25.53
N ILE A 656 10.38 -4.19 24.25
CA ILE A 656 9.33 -5.08 23.73
C ILE A 656 9.73 -6.54 23.88
N PHE A 657 10.99 -6.88 23.61
CA PHE A 657 11.53 -8.21 23.89
C PHE A 657 11.43 -8.55 25.38
N GLY A 658 11.77 -7.62 26.28
CA GLY A 658 11.63 -7.80 27.72
C GLY A 658 10.19 -8.05 28.16
N LEU A 659 9.21 -7.31 27.61
CA LEU A 659 7.78 -7.53 27.87
C LEU A 659 7.29 -8.87 27.33
N LEU A 660 7.71 -9.25 26.12
CA LEU A 660 7.41 -10.56 25.52
C LEU A 660 7.95 -11.70 26.39
N PHE A 661 9.21 -11.58 26.81
CA PHE A 661 9.87 -12.56 27.67
C PHE A 661 9.17 -12.66 29.03
N ALA A 662 8.90 -11.52 29.68
CA ALA A 662 8.25 -11.51 30.98
C ALA A 662 6.83 -12.09 30.94
N GLY A 663 6.00 -11.66 29.98
CA GLY A 663 4.61 -12.10 29.86
C GLY A 663 4.43 -13.57 29.45
N MET A 664 5.46 -14.20 28.89
CA MET A 664 5.45 -15.62 28.55
C MET A 664 6.08 -16.50 29.64
N ILE A 665 7.27 -16.13 30.13
CA ILE A 665 8.02 -16.96 31.10
C ILE A 665 7.40 -16.91 32.50
N PHE A 666 6.88 -15.75 32.90
CA PHE A 666 6.23 -15.57 34.20
C PHE A 666 4.70 -15.62 34.10
N ASN A 667 4.18 -16.30 33.08
CA ASN A 667 2.75 -16.45 32.90
C ASN A 667 2.17 -17.44 33.96
N PRO A 668 1.37 -16.98 34.95
CA PRO A 668 0.88 -17.87 36.00
C PRO A 668 -0.04 -18.97 35.46
N VAL A 669 -0.76 -18.74 34.36
CA VAL A 669 -1.69 -19.75 33.79
C VAL A 669 -0.94 -21.03 33.40
N PHE A 670 0.34 -20.94 33.03
CA PHE A 670 1.14 -22.12 32.67
C PHE A 670 1.32 -23.08 33.84
N LEU A 671 1.52 -22.57 35.05
CA LEU A 671 1.62 -23.38 36.26
C LEU A 671 0.29 -24.06 36.57
N PHE A 672 -0.81 -23.30 36.55
CA PHE A 672 -2.14 -23.85 36.85
C PHE A 672 -2.59 -24.88 35.82
N ILE A 673 -2.46 -24.60 34.53
CA ILE A 673 -2.83 -25.56 33.47
C ILE A 673 -1.95 -26.81 33.52
N ALA A 674 -0.63 -26.67 33.76
CA ALA A 674 0.27 -27.82 33.85
C ALA A 674 0.08 -28.67 35.12
N ASN A 675 -0.49 -28.09 36.18
CA ASN A 675 -0.74 -28.80 37.43
C ASN A 675 -1.94 -29.77 37.35
N TYR A 676 -2.83 -29.60 36.37
CA TYR A 676 -3.94 -30.51 36.18
C TYR A 676 -3.56 -31.74 35.35
N VAL A 677 -4.11 -32.90 35.72
CA VAL A 677 -4.10 -34.11 34.87
C VAL A 677 -5.12 -33.90 33.74
N SER A 678 -4.75 -33.10 32.75
CA SER A 678 -5.58 -32.72 31.62
C SER A 678 -4.76 -32.57 30.35
N SER A 679 -5.42 -32.81 29.21
CA SER A 679 -4.89 -32.54 27.87
C SER A 679 -4.49 -31.08 27.61
N ASP A 680 -4.95 -30.12 28.42
CA ASP A 680 -4.75 -28.68 28.22
C ASP A 680 -3.28 -28.28 28.01
N ALA A 681 -2.38 -28.68 28.92
CA ALA A 681 -0.96 -28.27 28.90
C ALA A 681 -0.21 -28.86 27.72
N LEU A 682 -0.40 -30.17 27.47
CA LEU A 682 0.22 -30.86 26.34
C LEU A 682 -0.27 -30.30 25.01
N PHE A 683 -1.58 -30.08 24.89
CA PHE A 683 -2.18 -29.51 23.69
C PHE A 683 -1.67 -28.10 23.39
N LEU A 684 -1.61 -27.23 24.41
CA LEU A 684 -1.07 -25.88 24.27
C LEU A 684 0.40 -25.91 23.82
N SER A 685 1.21 -26.80 24.40
CA SER A 685 2.61 -26.97 24.04
C SER A 685 2.79 -27.38 22.58
N LEU A 686 2.06 -28.42 22.14
CA LEU A 686 2.06 -28.88 20.74
C LEU A 686 1.58 -27.77 19.79
N SER A 687 0.61 -26.97 20.21
CA SER A 687 0.07 -25.87 19.41
C SER A 687 1.05 -24.70 19.26
N LEU A 688 1.82 -24.37 20.31
CA LEU A 688 2.88 -23.38 20.24
C LEU A 688 4.03 -23.87 19.34
N ILE A 689 4.43 -25.14 19.46
CA ILE A 689 5.41 -25.77 18.56
C ILE A 689 4.92 -25.68 17.11
N TRP A 690 3.67 -26.08 16.86
CA TRP A 690 3.05 -26.03 15.54
C TRP A 690 3.04 -24.63 14.94
N PHE A 691 2.56 -23.63 15.68
CA PHE A 691 2.54 -22.25 15.18
C PHE A 691 3.96 -21.73 14.92
N THR A 692 4.92 -22.10 15.77
CA THR A 692 6.33 -21.78 15.55
C THR A 692 6.86 -22.42 14.27
N LEU A 693 6.55 -23.69 13.99
CA LEU A 693 6.90 -24.36 12.73
C LEU A 693 6.31 -23.64 11.51
N LEU A 694 5.09 -23.12 11.61
CA LEU A 694 4.48 -22.32 10.53
C LEU A 694 5.25 -21.03 10.26
N LEU A 695 5.73 -20.33 11.30
CA LEU A 695 6.59 -19.16 11.13
C LEU A 695 7.92 -19.53 10.44
N TRP A 696 8.49 -20.68 10.78
CA TRP A 696 9.68 -21.21 10.10
C TRP A 696 9.41 -21.55 8.62
N ILE A 697 8.29 -22.21 8.32
CA ILE A 697 7.85 -22.52 6.95
C ILE A 697 7.68 -21.24 6.12
N LEU A 698 7.20 -20.17 6.75
CA LEU A 698 6.95 -18.88 6.12
C LEU A 698 8.24 -18.15 5.71
N HIS A 699 9.22 -18.12 6.62
CA HIS A 699 10.45 -17.34 6.46
C HIS A 699 11.63 -18.14 5.90
N ARG A 700 11.80 -19.40 6.30
CA ARG A 700 12.91 -20.29 5.92
C ARG A 700 12.41 -21.73 5.70
N PRO A 701 11.68 -21.98 4.59
CA PRO A 701 11.11 -23.29 4.33
C PRO A 701 12.16 -24.38 4.13
N ASN A 702 11.90 -25.56 4.68
CA ASN A 702 12.70 -26.76 4.50
C ASN A 702 11.75 -27.97 4.45
N LYS A 703 12.08 -29.00 3.65
CA LYS A 703 11.36 -30.28 3.57
C LYS A 703 11.12 -30.91 4.94
N GLY A 704 12.10 -30.86 5.84
CA GLY A 704 11.96 -31.39 7.21
C GLY A 704 10.83 -30.72 8.00
N LEU A 705 10.60 -29.41 7.79
CA LEU A 705 9.54 -28.68 8.49
C LEU A 705 8.14 -29.15 8.07
N ILE A 706 7.96 -29.62 6.83
CA ILE A 706 6.68 -30.15 6.35
C ILE A 706 6.33 -31.46 7.07
N ILE A 707 7.32 -32.32 7.27
CA ILE A 707 7.14 -33.59 7.99
C ILE A 707 6.79 -33.30 9.45
N TRP A 708 7.60 -32.47 10.12
CA TRP A 708 7.34 -32.10 11.51
C TRP A 708 6.00 -31.39 11.70
N HIS A 709 5.63 -30.51 10.77
CA HIS A 709 4.32 -29.87 10.76
C HIS A 709 3.17 -30.88 10.73
N ALA A 710 3.20 -31.85 9.82
CA ALA A 710 2.16 -32.87 9.69
C ALA A 710 2.08 -33.77 10.93
N VAL A 711 3.23 -34.18 11.47
CA VAL A 711 3.32 -34.99 12.69
C VAL A 711 2.77 -34.23 13.91
N ILE A 712 3.17 -32.97 14.11
CA ILE A 712 2.69 -32.19 15.26
C ILE A 712 1.19 -31.90 15.15
N ILE A 713 0.66 -31.62 13.95
CA ILE A 713 -0.79 -31.50 13.77
C ILE A 713 -1.49 -32.80 14.16
N LEU A 714 -1.00 -33.96 13.70
CA LEU A 714 -1.60 -35.25 14.05
C LEU A 714 -1.58 -35.45 15.57
N LEU A 715 -0.44 -35.23 16.23
CA LEU A 715 -0.33 -35.35 17.68
C LEU A 715 -1.31 -34.42 18.40
N ALA A 716 -1.34 -33.13 18.02
CA ALA A 716 -2.26 -32.16 18.59
C ALA A 716 -3.72 -32.58 18.40
N PHE A 717 -4.07 -33.09 17.21
CA PHE A 717 -5.41 -33.58 16.89
C PHE A 717 -5.82 -34.81 17.69
N THR A 718 -4.90 -35.75 17.90
CA THR A 718 -5.17 -36.91 18.77
C THR A 718 -5.36 -36.52 20.23
N VAL A 719 -4.73 -35.44 20.68
CA VAL A 719 -4.87 -34.91 22.04
C VAL A 719 -6.16 -34.09 22.19
N ARG A 720 -6.50 -33.25 21.20
CA ARG A 720 -7.76 -32.50 21.14
C ARG A 720 -8.26 -32.27 19.72
N TYR A 721 -9.55 -32.52 19.51
CA TYR A 721 -10.22 -32.24 18.24
C TYR A 721 -10.35 -30.74 17.91
N ASN A 722 -10.03 -29.83 18.83
CA ASN A 722 -9.88 -28.41 18.51
C ASN A 722 -8.80 -28.18 17.44
N ALA A 723 -7.81 -29.06 17.27
CA ALA A 723 -6.85 -28.96 16.18
C ALA A 723 -7.43 -29.29 14.79
N LEU A 724 -8.73 -29.62 14.67
CA LEU A 724 -9.37 -29.89 13.38
C LEU A 724 -9.29 -28.70 12.40
N PHE A 725 -9.25 -27.46 12.91
CA PHE A 725 -9.09 -26.28 12.07
C PHE A 725 -7.62 -25.93 11.75
N TYR A 726 -6.64 -26.60 12.38
CA TYR A 726 -5.21 -26.30 12.18
C TYR A 726 -4.77 -26.46 10.72
N PRO A 727 -5.22 -27.47 9.96
CA PRO A 727 -4.92 -27.58 8.52
C PRO A 727 -5.36 -26.35 7.71
N ILE A 728 -6.45 -25.68 8.10
CA ILE A 728 -6.94 -24.48 7.41
C ILE A 728 -5.98 -23.30 7.64
N VAL A 729 -5.52 -23.11 8.87
CA VAL A 729 -4.51 -22.09 9.20
C VAL A 729 -3.16 -22.43 8.56
N ALA A 730 -2.79 -23.71 8.52
CA ALA A 730 -1.58 -24.18 7.85
C ALA A 730 -1.59 -23.88 6.36
N ALA A 731 -2.74 -24.04 5.70
CA ALA A 731 -2.91 -23.71 4.29
C ALA A 731 -2.56 -22.24 4.00
N ILE A 732 -2.95 -21.31 4.88
CA ILE A 732 -2.56 -19.89 4.77
C ILE A 732 -1.03 -19.75 4.75
N ALA A 733 -0.32 -20.40 5.68
CA ALA A 733 1.14 -20.35 5.73
C ALA A 733 1.79 -20.93 4.45
N PHE A 734 1.29 -22.06 3.95
CA PHE A 734 1.82 -22.66 2.72
C PHE A 734 1.54 -21.83 1.47
N ILE A 735 0.32 -21.30 1.32
CA ILE A 735 -0.08 -20.45 0.20
C ILE A 735 0.83 -19.23 0.10
N ILE A 736 1.15 -18.60 1.23
CA ILE A 736 1.94 -17.36 1.26
C ILE A 736 3.45 -17.61 1.29
N SER A 737 3.89 -18.81 1.67
CA SER A 737 5.32 -19.17 1.66
C SER A 737 5.94 -19.06 0.26
N ARG A 738 7.25 -18.82 0.20
CA ARG A 738 8.02 -18.69 -1.06
C ARG A 738 8.38 -20.04 -1.72
N GLN A 739 7.76 -21.13 -1.31
CA GLN A 739 8.08 -22.47 -1.79
C GLN A 739 7.52 -22.74 -3.20
N PRO A 740 8.09 -23.70 -3.96
CA PRO A 740 7.49 -24.20 -5.19
C PRO A 740 6.08 -24.76 -4.95
N TRP A 741 5.18 -24.63 -5.92
CA TRP A 741 3.78 -25.02 -5.78
C TRP A 741 3.59 -26.48 -5.34
N ARG A 742 4.43 -27.41 -5.80
CA ARG A 742 4.39 -28.82 -5.40
C ARG A 742 4.58 -28.99 -3.89
N MET A 743 5.54 -28.27 -3.30
CA MET A 743 5.82 -28.33 -1.87
C MET A 743 4.68 -27.70 -1.05
N LYS A 744 4.02 -26.66 -1.57
CA LYS A 744 2.82 -26.08 -0.96
C LYS A 744 1.68 -27.12 -0.90
N VAL A 745 1.41 -27.78 -2.02
CA VAL A 745 0.37 -28.82 -2.11
C VAL A 745 0.69 -30.00 -1.20
N ILE A 746 1.93 -30.51 -1.24
CA ILE A 746 2.37 -31.60 -0.34
C ILE A 746 2.21 -31.20 1.13
N GLY A 747 2.60 -29.99 1.50
CA GLY A 747 2.49 -29.49 2.88
C GLY A 747 1.04 -29.38 3.37
N MET A 748 0.14 -28.93 2.50
CA MET A 748 -1.29 -28.86 2.82
C MET A 748 -1.93 -30.25 2.92
N LEU A 749 -1.64 -31.13 1.96
CA LEU A 749 -2.26 -32.46 1.89
C LEU A 749 -1.71 -33.43 2.94
N SER A 750 -0.43 -33.33 3.34
CA SER A 750 0.18 -34.27 4.27
C SER A 750 -0.51 -34.31 5.63
N SER A 751 -0.86 -33.14 6.18
CA SER A 751 -1.61 -33.06 7.44
C SER A 751 -3.04 -33.61 7.31
N LEU A 752 -3.71 -33.35 6.18
CA LEU A 752 -5.06 -33.86 5.91
C LEU A 752 -5.09 -35.38 5.77
N VAL A 753 -4.11 -35.97 5.10
CA VAL A 753 -4.02 -37.44 4.95
C VAL A 753 -3.85 -38.12 6.30
N LEU A 754 -2.98 -37.61 7.17
CA LEU A 754 -2.78 -38.16 8.51
C LEU A 754 -4.03 -38.03 9.39
N ILE A 755 -4.68 -36.85 9.38
CA ILE A 755 -5.95 -36.64 10.09
C ILE A 755 -7.03 -37.58 9.54
N ALA A 756 -7.17 -37.70 8.22
CA ALA A 756 -8.16 -38.56 7.60
C ALA A 756 -7.94 -40.04 7.97
N GLY A 757 -6.69 -40.49 8.00
CA GLY A 757 -6.33 -41.84 8.47
C GLY A 757 -6.74 -42.08 9.93
N PHE A 758 -6.49 -41.12 10.82
CA PHE A 758 -6.93 -41.21 12.21
C PHE A 758 -8.45 -41.18 12.35
N VAL A 759 -9.14 -40.26 11.67
CA VAL A 759 -10.61 -40.16 11.64
C VAL A 759 -11.21 -41.48 11.15
N TRP A 760 -10.68 -42.04 10.06
CA TRP A 760 -11.12 -43.31 9.52
C TRP A 760 -10.95 -44.46 10.52
N HIS A 761 -9.79 -44.54 11.18
CA HIS A 761 -9.54 -45.52 12.23
C HIS A 761 -10.53 -45.39 13.39
N THR A 762 -10.66 -44.19 13.97
CA THR A 762 -11.57 -43.91 15.09
C THR A 762 -13.02 -44.20 14.71
N SER A 763 -13.46 -43.83 13.50
CA SER A 763 -14.81 -44.13 13.04
C SER A 763 -15.09 -45.62 12.91
N ASN A 764 -14.11 -46.40 12.44
CA ASN A 764 -14.26 -47.85 12.38
C ASN A 764 -14.33 -48.49 13.77
N GLN A 765 -13.63 -47.93 14.77
CA GLN A 765 -13.74 -48.41 16.15
C GLN A 765 -15.13 -48.13 16.75
N TYR A 766 -15.71 -46.95 16.50
CA TYR A 766 -17.07 -46.64 16.93
C TYR A 766 -18.13 -47.48 16.22
N ASP A 767 -17.93 -47.77 14.94
CA ASP A 767 -18.77 -48.67 14.16
C ASP A 767 -18.76 -50.09 14.76
N ARG A 768 -17.58 -50.61 15.12
CA ARG A 768 -17.47 -51.90 15.84
C ARG A 768 -18.16 -51.88 17.22
N LEU A 769 -18.12 -50.76 17.94
CA LEU A 769 -18.70 -50.65 19.28
C LEU A 769 -20.24 -50.52 19.26
N THR A 770 -20.78 -49.79 18.29
CA THR A 770 -22.18 -49.34 18.29
C THR A 770 -23.00 -49.79 17.08
N GLY A 771 -22.36 -50.28 16.02
CA GLY A 771 -22.97 -50.50 14.70
C GLY A 771 -23.25 -49.21 13.92
N ILE A 772 -22.77 -48.06 14.41
CA ILE A 772 -22.97 -46.76 13.78
C ILE A 772 -21.61 -46.10 13.57
N ARG A 773 -21.25 -45.91 12.30
CA ARG A 773 -20.02 -45.21 11.92
C ARG A 773 -20.12 -43.71 12.21
N GLN A 774 -19.26 -43.24 13.11
CA GLN A 774 -19.16 -41.82 13.50
C GLN A 774 -17.75 -41.46 13.97
N PHE A 775 -17.31 -40.22 13.79
CA PHE A 775 -15.96 -39.80 14.21
C PHE A 775 -15.89 -39.48 15.71
N SER A 776 -16.83 -38.68 16.21
CA SER A 776 -16.85 -38.26 17.61
C SER A 776 -18.28 -38.20 18.13
N PRO A 777 -18.65 -39.04 19.11
CA PRO A 777 -19.97 -38.99 19.70
C PRO A 777 -20.20 -37.69 20.48
N PHE A 778 -19.13 -37.12 21.05
CA PHE A 778 -19.17 -35.87 21.80
C PHE A 778 -19.75 -34.71 20.98
N SER A 779 -19.46 -34.65 19.68
CA SER A 779 -19.93 -33.57 18.79
C SER A 779 -21.45 -33.47 18.71
N GLY A 780 -22.15 -34.61 18.68
CA GLY A 780 -23.61 -34.63 18.65
C GLY A 780 -24.24 -34.19 19.97
N TRP A 781 -23.64 -34.60 21.09
CA TRP A 781 -24.04 -34.16 22.43
C TRP A 781 -23.85 -32.65 22.61
N GLN A 782 -22.69 -32.14 22.19
CA GLN A 782 -22.38 -30.71 22.26
C GLN A 782 -23.36 -29.89 21.40
N MET A 783 -23.68 -30.34 20.19
CA MET A 783 -24.63 -29.62 19.32
C MET A 783 -26.05 -29.60 19.89
N ALA A 784 -26.54 -30.72 20.43
CA ALA A 784 -27.82 -30.74 21.13
C ALA A 784 -27.81 -29.82 22.37
N ASN A 785 -26.77 -29.89 23.21
CA ASN A 785 -26.60 -29.02 24.37
C ASN A 785 -26.66 -27.54 23.97
N ASN A 786 -25.91 -27.14 22.94
CA ASN A 786 -25.88 -25.76 22.47
C ASN A 786 -27.27 -25.29 22.00
N ALA A 787 -27.99 -26.14 21.28
CA ALA A 787 -29.34 -25.86 20.82
C ALA A 787 -30.33 -25.70 21.99
N LEU A 788 -30.20 -26.49 23.06
CA LEU A 788 -31.10 -26.43 24.22
C LEU A 788 -31.02 -25.11 24.99
N TYR A 789 -29.85 -24.45 25.04
CA TYR A 789 -29.74 -23.10 25.61
C TYR A 789 -30.56 -22.05 24.86
N ALA A 790 -30.78 -22.24 23.56
CA ALA A 790 -31.70 -21.41 22.79
C ALA A 790 -33.15 -21.88 22.92
N TYR A 791 -33.36 -23.20 22.90
CA TYR A 791 -34.69 -23.79 22.86
C TYR A 791 -35.52 -23.52 24.11
N ARG A 792 -34.88 -23.35 25.28
CA ARG A 792 -35.58 -22.97 26.52
C ARG A 792 -36.38 -21.66 26.37
N PHE A 793 -35.94 -20.75 25.51
CA PHE A 793 -36.56 -19.43 25.34
C PHE A 793 -37.71 -19.42 24.32
N VAL A 794 -38.00 -20.55 23.67
CA VAL A 794 -39.13 -20.73 22.71
C VAL A 794 -40.13 -21.79 23.18
N GLN A 795 -40.12 -22.10 24.49
CA GLN A 795 -40.96 -23.13 25.09
C GLN A 795 -42.47 -22.82 25.02
N ASP A 796 -42.84 -21.53 25.04
CA ASP A 796 -44.23 -21.06 24.99
C ASP A 796 -44.74 -20.90 23.54
N GLU A 797 -43.88 -21.10 22.54
CA GLU A 797 -44.26 -21.15 21.14
C GLU A 797 -44.80 -22.54 20.75
N PRO A 798 -45.75 -22.62 19.79
CA PRO A 798 -46.21 -23.90 19.27
C PRO A 798 -45.03 -24.74 18.76
N PRO A 799 -45.01 -26.07 19.04
CA PRO A 799 -43.90 -26.91 18.63
C PRO A 799 -43.73 -26.91 17.12
N PRO A 800 -42.48 -26.83 16.61
CA PRO A 800 -42.24 -26.91 15.18
C PRO A 800 -42.65 -28.31 14.70
N PRO A 801 -43.03 -28.48 13.42
CA PRO A 801 -43.42 -29.77 12.88
C PRO A 801 -42.28 -30.78 13.07
N MET A 802 -42.41 -31.71 14.03
CA MET A 802 -41.30 -32.51 14.51
C MET A 802 -41.24 -33.88 13.78
N PRO A 803 -40.11 -34.23 13.13
CA PRO A 803 -39.90 -35.57 12.60
C PRO A 803 -40.14 -36.66 13.65
N ALA A 804 -40.73 -37.79 13.24
CA ALA A 804 -41.14 -38.85 14.16
C ALA A 804 -40.02 -39.32 15.11
N LYS A 805 -38.78 -39.41 14.60
CA LYS A 805 -37.58 -39.81 15.36
C LYS A 805 -37.20 -38.87 16.51
N PHE A 806 -37.67 -37.61 16.50
CA PHE A 806 -37.35 -36.63 17.55
C PHE A 806 -38.47 -36.43 18.57
N LYS A 807 -39.71 -36.85 18.26
CA LYS A 807 -40.89 -36.55 19.09
C LYS A 807 -40.75 -36.96 20.55
N GLN A 808 -40.18 -38.13 20.84
CA GLN A 808 -39.98 -38.59 22.22
C GLN A 808 -38.97 -37.70 22.96
N LEU A 809 -37.83 -37.42 22.34
CA LEU A 809 -36.78 -36.58 22.91
C LEU A 809 -37.29 -35.14 23.13
N ASP A 810 -37.96 -34.57 22.13
CA ASP A 810 -38.53 -33.23 22.21
C ASP A 810 -39.57 -33.11 23.34
N LYS A 811 -40.45 -34.12 23.49
CA LYS A 811 -41.40 -34.17 24.60
C LYS A 811 -40.67 -34.15 25.95
N MET A 812 -39.61 -34.95 26.12
CA MET A 812 -38.82 -34.97 27.36
C MET A 812 -38.13 -33.62 27.62
N VAL A 813 -37.58 -32.99 26.58
CA VAL A 813 -36.94 -31.67 26.67
C VAL A 813 -37.94 -30.59 27.09
N ARG A 814 -39.12 -30.55 26.45
CA ARG A 814 -40.17 -29.57 26.80
C ARG A 814 -40.69 -29.79 28.21
N THR A 815 -41.00 -31.04 28.59
CA THR A 815 -41.40 -31.37 29.96
C THR A 815 -40.34 -30.95 30.98
N TYR A 816 -39.06 -31.18 30.68
CA TYR A 816 -37.97 -30.72 31.54
C TYR A 816 -38.04 -29.19 31.74
N PHE A 817 -38.10 -28.41 30.66
CA PHE A 817 -38.17 -26.95 30.76
C PHE A 817 -39.44 -26.44 31.46
N ASP A 818 -40.58 -27.09 31.25
CA ASP A 818 -41.82 -26.77 31.97
C ASP A 818 -41.68 -26.99 33.49
N THR A 819 -41.00 -28.06 33.89
CA THR A 819 -40.75 -28.35 35.32
C THR A 819 -39.67 -27.48 35.94
N THR A 820 -38.77 -26.90 35.15
CA THR A 820 -37.65 -26.07 35.63
C THR A 820 -37.82 -24.57 35.37
N ARG A 821 -39.05 -24.10 35.09
CA ARG A 821 -39.34 -22.67 34.81
C ARG A 821 -38.91 -21.73 35.93
N ASN A 822 -39.01 -22.16 37.20
CA ASN A 822 -38.58 -21.36 38.33
C ASN A 822 -37.05 -21.39 38.49
N VAL A 823 -36.39 -20.41 37.89
CA VAL A 823 -34.92 -20.28 37.89
C VAL A 823 -34.31 -20.04 39.28
N PHE A 824 -35.08 -19.61 40.29
CA PHE A 824 -34.58 -19.49 41.66
C PHE A 824 -34.38 -20.86 42.33
N MET A 825 -35.26 -21.83 42.01
CA MET A 825 -35.15 -23.22 42.48
C MET A 825 -34.24 -24.07 41.57
N HIS A 826 -34.10 -23.67 40.31
CA HIS A 826 -33.30 -24.34 39.30
C HIS A 826 -32.24 -23.38 38.74
N GLN A 827 -31.26 -23.03 39.58
CA GLN A 827 -30.24 -22.03 39.26
C GLN A 827 -29.41 -22.37 38.01
N GLN A 828 -29.30 -23.65 37.65
CA GLN A 828 -28.65 -24.08 36.41
C GLN A 828 -29.28 -23.49 35.15
N GLU A 829 -30.57 -23.17 35.18
CA GLU A 829 -31.29 -22.56 34.04
C GLU A 829 -30.97 -21.07 33.86
N MET A 830 -30.26 -20.45 34.81
CA MET A 830 -29.68 -19.11 34.65
C MET A 830 -28.35 -19.13 33.88
N MET A 831 -27.73 -20.30 33.70
CA MET A 831 -26.49 -20.40 32.93
C MET A 831 -26.77 -20.17 31.44
N ILE A 832 -25.84 -19.52 30.76
CA ILE A 832 -25.93 -19.25 29.32
C ILE A 832 -24.66 -19.76 28.63
N ALA A 833 -24.83 -20.41 27.47
CA ALA A 833 -23.74 -21.00 26.68
C ALA A 833 -22.77 -21.84 27.55
N ASN A 834 -23.32 -22.82 28.27
CA ASN A 834 -22.56 -23.74 29.12
C ASN A 834 -22.68 -25.19 28.57
N THR A 835 -22.22 -26.21 29.30
CA THR A 835 -22.28 -27.64 28.93
C THR A 835 -23.17 -28.46 29.89
N TRP A 836 -24.01 -27.80 30.69
CA TRP A 836 -24.79 -28.47 31.72
C TRP A 836 -25.72 -29.56 31.17
N TYR A 837 -26.45 -29.29 30.07
CA TYR A 837 -27.43 -30.24 29.52
C TYR A 837 -26.80 -31.55 29.01
N MET A 838 -25.51 -31.58 28.67
CA MET A 838 -24.85 -32.82 28.28
C MET A 838 -24.30 -33.62 29.46
N TRP A 839 -24.09 -33.02 30.63
CA TRP A 839 -23.41 -33.67 31.75
C TRP A 839 -24.31 -34.01 32.94
N ASP A 840 -25.32 -33.19 33.22
CA ASP A 840 -26.15 -33.40 34.41
C ASP A 840 -27.01 -34.66 34.26
N PRO A 841 -26.95 -35.61 35.21
CA PRO A 841 -27.74 -36.85 35.14
C PRO A 841 -29.25 -36.64 35.05
N LYS A 842 -29.77 -35.50 35.52
CA LYS A 842 -31.20 -35.13 35.47
C LYS A 842 -31.56 -34.41 34.17
N SER A 843 -30.59 -34.07 33.32
CA SER A 843 -30.85 -33.41 32.05
C SER A 843 -31.68 -34.30 31.10
N PRO A 844 -32.47 -33.71 30.20
CA PRO A 844 -33.29 -34.49 29.28
C PRO A 844 -32.46 -35.37 28.33
N LEU A 845 -31.25 -34.93 27.97
CA LEU A 845 -30.34 -35.71 27.11
C LEU A 845 -29.81 -36.96 27.82
N GLN A 846 -29.38 -36.82 29.09
CA GLN A 846 -28.93 -37.95 29.89
C GLN A 846 -30.07 -38.93 30.18
N GLN A 847 -31.25 -38.42 30.57
CA GLN A 847 -32.44 -39.24 30.80
C GLN A 847 -32.86 -40.02 29.56
N TYR A 848 -32.84 -39.39 28.38
CA TYR A 848 -33.17 -40.07 27.12
C TYR A 848 -32.19 -41.20 26.81
N MET A 849 -30.89 -40.98 27.00
CA MET A 849 -29.88 -42.03 26.84
C MET A 849 -30.14 -43.21 27.79
N TYR A 850 -30.36 -42.96 29.08
CA TYR A 850 -30.64 -44.02 30.05
C TYR A 850 -31.92 -44.79 29.72
N GLN A 851 -32.97 -44.10 29.28
CA GLN A 851 -34.22 -44.74 28.86
C GLN A 851 -34.02 -45.66 27.64
N LYS A 852 -33.24 -45.23 26.64
CA LYS A 852 -32.94 -46.03 25.44
C LYS A 852 -32.25 -47.36 25.78
N PHE A 853 -31.44 -47.37 26.84
CA PHE A 853 -30.71 -48.55 27.31
C PHE A 853 -31.32 -49.21 28.55
N LYS A 854 -32.57 -48.88 28.91
CA LYS A 854 -33.24 -49.48 30.08
C LYS A 854 -33.31 -51.01 30.01
N LYS A 855 -33.38 -51.57 28.80
CA LYS A 855 -33.42 -53.03 28.55
C LYS A 855 -32.04 -53.69 28.40
N ASP A 856 -30.96 -52.91 28.32
CA ASP A 856 -29.57 -53.39 28.22
C ASP A 856 -28.72 -52.69 29.29
N SER A 857 -28.84 -53.17 30.53
CA SER A 857 -28.07 -52.65 31.67
C SER A 857 -26.58 -52.93 31.53
N THR A 858 -26.19 -53.97 30.80
CA THR A 858 -24.81 -54.44 30.61
C THR A 858 -23.97 -53.57 29.66
N ALA A 859 -24.61 -52.76 28.82
CA ALA A 859 -23.90 -51.86 27.93
C ALA A 859 -23.02 -50.85 28.71
N HIS A 860 -21.72 -50.83 28.39
CA HIS A 860 -20.77 -49.88 28.93
C HIS A 860 -21.16 -48.43 28.59
N ILE A 861 -20.83 -47.47 29.46
CA ILE A 861 -21.24 -46.06 29.34
C ILE A 861 -20.85 -45.44 27.99
N LEU A 862 -19.65 -45.76 27.47
CA LEU A 862 -19.18 -45.29 26.16
C LEU A 862 -20.09 -45.75 25.02
N LYS A 863 -20.57 -47.01 25.04
CA LYS A 863 -21.50 -47.53 24.03
C LYS A 863 -22.84 -46.80 24.11
N LYS A 864 -23.34 -46.54 25.32
CA LYS A 864 -24.58 -45.79 25.56
C LYS A 864 -24.48 -44.37 25.00
N TRP A 865 -23.41 -43.65 25.35
CA TRP A 865 -23.12 -42.29 24.89
C TRP A 865 -22.99 -42.21 23.37
N ALA A 866 -22.23 -43.12 22.77
CA ALA A 866 -21.98 -43.11 21.34
C ALA A 866 -23.23 -43.45 20.50
N SER A 867 -24.10 -44.33 21.00
CA SER A 867 -25.31 -44.76 20.26
C SER A 867 -26.42 -43.71 20.17
N VAL A 868 -26.34 -42.62 20.95
CA VAL A 868 -27.29 -41.49 20.89
C VAL A 868 -26.69 -40.23 20.24
N GLY A 869 -25.36 -40.15 20.11
CA GLY A 869 -24.65 -39.01 19.53
C GLY A 869 -25.19 -38.57 18.17
N PRO A 870 -25.36 -39.46 17.17
CA PRO A 870 -25.91 -39.09 15.86
C PRO A 870 -27.32 -38.50 15.92
N LEU A 871 -28.20 -39.08 16.75
CA LEU A 871 -29.56 -38.56 16.93
C LEU A 871 -29.54 -37.14 17.54
N PHE A 872 -28.71 -36.92 18.56
CA PHE A 872 -28.55 -35.62 19.19
C PHE A 872 -27.95 -34.58 18.25
N SER A 873 -27.01 -35.00 17.39
CA SER A 873 -26.47 -34.18 16.33
C SER A 873 -27.59 -33.67 15.42
N GLU A 874 -28.39 -34.58 14.85
CA GLU A 874 -29.46 -34.21 13.94
C GLU A 874 -30.57 -33.38 14.64
N TYR A 875 -30.89 -33.70 15.90
CA TYR A 875 -31.89 -32.96 16.68
C TYR A 875 -31.42 -31.53 16.99
N GLY A 876 -30.18 -31.34 17.46
CA GLY A 876 -29.61 -30.03 17.72
C GLY A 876 -29.55 -29.17 16.45
N ALA A 877 -29.07 -29.75 15.34
CA ALA A 877 -29.05 -29.07 14.04
C ALA A 877 -30.46 -28.68 13.56
N TYR A 878 -31.44 -29.55 13.78
CA TYR A 878 -32.85 -29.27 13.46
C TYR A 878 -33.36 -28.06 14.23
N LEU A 879 -33.17 -28.03 15.56
CA LEU A 879 -33.60 -26.91 16.41
C LEU A 879 -32.92 -25.59 16.01
N ILE A 880 -31.61 -25.60 15.77
CA ILE A 880 -30.87 -24.41 15.34
C ILE A 880 -31.41 -23.87 14.00
N LYS A 881 -31.76 -24.77 13.06
CA LYS A 881 -32.33 -24.38 11.77
C LYS A 881 -33.72 -23.77 11.90
N GLN A 882 -34.54 -24.23 12.85
CA GLN A 882 -35.87 -23.67 13.10
C GLN A 882 -35.81 -22.33 13.84
N TYR A 883 -34.85 -22.17 14.75
CA TYR A 883 -34.73 -20.98 15.61
C TYR A 883 -33.35 -20.28 15.48
N PRO A 884 -32.94 -19.85 14.27
CA PRO A 884 -31.60 -19.29 14.06
C PRO A 884 -31.38 -17.97 14.80
N VAL A 885 -32.42 -17.13 14.89
CA VAL A 885 -32.36 -15.83 15.61
C VAL A 885 -32.20 -16.06 17.11
N THR A 886 -33.05 -16.91 17.70
CA THR A 886 -32.98 -17.28 19.12
C THR A 886 -31.64 -17.93 19.46
N PHE A 887 -31.14 -18.84 18.62
CA PHE A 887 -29.83 -19.45 18.81
C PHE A 887 -28.70 -18.41 18.78
N THR A 888 -28.82 -17.42 17.90
CA THR A 888 -27.85 -16.33 17.85
C THR A 888 -27.86 -15.50 19.13
N GLN A 889 -29.06 -15.11 19.60
CA GLN A 889 -29.23 -14.26 20.78
C GLN A 889 -28.82 -14.94 22.09
N TYR A 890 -29.18 -16.21 22.28
CA TYR A 890 -29.04 -16.90 23.57
C TYR A 890 -27.88 -17.89 23.64
N TYR A 891 -27.23 -18.21 22.51
CA TYR A 891 -26.01 -19.01 22.50
C TYR A 891 -24.83 -18.28 21.85
N LEU A 892 -24.93 -17.88 20.58
CA LEU A 892 -23.77 -17.34 19.85
C LEU A 892 -23.27 -16.01 20.39
N VAL A 893 -24.14 -15.04 20.67
CA VAL A 893 -23.73 -13.72 21.21
C VAL A 893 -23.11 -13.88 22.61
N PRO A 894 -23.73 -14.58 23.57
CA PRO A 894 -23.10 -14.86 24.86
C PRO A 894 -21.76 -15.58 24.75
N ASN A 895 -21.65 -16.59 23.88
CA ASN A 895 -20.39 -17.33 23.69
C ASN A 895 -19.32 -16.48 22.98
N THR A 896 -19.72 -15.54 22.10
CA THR A 896 -18.85 -14.51 21.51
C THR A 896 -18.31 -13.56 22.57
N MET A 897 -19.14 -13.14 23.53
CA MET A 897 -18.67 -12.32 24.66
C MET A 897 -17.67 -13.09 25.54
N LYS A 898 -17.90 -14.39 25.78
CA LYS A 898 -16.90 -15.26 26.42
C LYS A 898 -15.64 -15.40 25.58
N TYR A 899 -15.70 -15.37 24.25
CA TYR A 899 -14.50 -15.34 23.41
C TYR A 899 -13.67 -14.07 23.61
N TYR A 900 -14.34 -12.92 23.71
CA TYR A 900 -13.67 -11.65 23.96
C TYR A 900 -13.03 -11.56 25.36
N ALA A 901 -13.72 -12.04 26.38
CA ALA A 901 -13.25 -12.08 27.77
C ALA A 901 -13.49 -13.48 28.37
N PRO A 902 -12.56 -14.43 28.16
CA PRO A 902 -12.78 -15.83 28.50
C PRO A 902 -12.81 -16.06 30.01
N PRO A 903 -13.83 -16.77 30.53
CA PRO A 903 -13.91 -17.08 31.95
C PRO A 903 -12.79 -18.06 32.35
N VAL A 904 -12.32 -17.95 33.59
CA VAL A 904 -11.19 -18.74 34.11
C VAL A 904 -11.53 -20.24 34.17
N GLU A 905 -12.78 -20.57 34.51
CA GLU A 905 -13.45 -21.90 34.50
C GLU A 905 -12.55 -23.13 34.75
N PHE A 906 -12.78 -23.82 35.88
CA PHE A 906 -12.00 -24.96 36.40
C PHE A 906 -10.60 -24.60 36.93
N LEU A 907 -10.03 -23.47 36.51
CA LEU A 907 -8.75 -22.97 37.04
C LEU A 907 -8.91 -21.99 38.21
N ASP A 908 -10.14 -21.58 38.52
CA ASP A 908 -10.49 -20.64 39.59
C ASP A 908 -10.62 -21.30 40.96
N THR A 909 -10.65 -22.63 41.00
CA THR A 909 -10.67 -23.42 42.23
C THR A 909 -9.80 -24.67 42.06
N TYR A 910 -8.87 -24.90 42.97
CA TYR A 910 -8.01 -26.09 42.98
C TYR A 910 -8.85 -27.35 43.19
N ASN A 911 -8.62 -28.35 42.33
CA ASN A 911 -9.33 -29.63 42.34
C ASN A 911 -10.86 -29.47 42.33
N MET A 912 -11.36 -28.44 41.62
CA MET A 912 -12.78 -28.08 41.55
C MET A 912 -13.46 -27.85 42.92
N GLY A 913 -12.67 -27.48 43.94
CA GLY A 913 -13.18 -27.26 45.30
C GLY A 913 -13.38 -28.53 46.12
N LYS A 914 -12.96 -29.69 45.61
CA LYS A 914 -13.01 -30.96 46.33
C LYS A 914 -11.68 -31.24 47.02
N ASP A 915 -11.75 -31.72 48.26
CA ASP A 915 -10.56 -32.12 49.03
C ASP A 915 -10.11 -33.56 48.73
N SER A 916 -10.85 -34.29 47.90
CA SER A 916 -10.61 -35.70 47.58
C SER A 916 -10.69 -36.00 46.07
N ILE A 917 -10.06 -37.10 45.67
CA ILE A 917 -10.01 -37.59 44.28
C ILE A 917 -10.70 -38.94 44.09
N ALA A 918 -11.01 -39.29 42.85
CA ALA A 918 -11.58 -40.59 42.50
C ALA A 918 -10.56 -41.74 42.68
N PRO A 919 -11.01 -42.99 42.94
CA PRO A 919 -10.14 -44.13 43.21
C PRO A 919 -9.07 -44.38 42.13
N ILE A 920 -9.40 -44.19 40.85
CA ILE A 920 -8.46 -44.39 39.75
C ILE A 920 -7.26 -43.42 39.83
N GLY A 921 -7.46 -42.18 40.30
CA GLY A 921 -6.38 -41.21 40.49
C GLY A 921 -5.43 -41.64 41.61
N GLN A 922 -5.98 -42.16 42.71
CA GLN A 922 -5.18 -42.72 43.80
C GLN A 922 -4.35 -43.91 43.33
N GLN A 923 -4.99 -44.86 42.63
CA GLN A 923 -4.34 -46.06 42.13
C GLN A 923 -3.26 -45.75 41.09
N TRP A 924 -3.51 -44.81 40.18
CA TRP A 924 -2.58 -44.45 39.12
C TRP A 924 -1.29 -43.82 39.64
N PHE A 925 -1.41 -42.85 40.55
CA PHE A 925 -0.25 -42.12 41.10
C PHE A 925 0.31 -42.72 42.40
N GLY A 926 -0.30 -43.79 42.92
CA GLY A 926 0.12 -44.44 44.15
C GLY A 926 -0.05 -43.58 45.41
N PHE A 927 -1.09 -42.74 45.47
CA PHE A 927 -1.30 -41.88 46.64
C PHE A 927 -1.74 -42.69 47.87
N GLU A 928 -1.17 -42.38 49.03
CA GLU A 928 -1.51 -43.02 50.32
C GLU A 928 -2.98 -42.82 50.72
N SER A 929 -3.58 -41.69 50.32
CA SER A 929 -4.96 -41.34 50.61
C SER A 929 -5.62 -40.66 49.41
N ARG A 930 -6.95 -40.77 49.32
CA ARG A 930 -7.76 -39.99 48.36
C ARG A 930 -7.83 -38.51 48.72
N LYS A 931 -7.49 -38.14 49.96
CA LYS A 931 -7.50 -36.74 50.39
C LYS A 931 -6.20 -36.05 49.96
N LEU A 932 -6.32 -34.97 49.18
CA LEU A 932 -5.16 -34.21 48.71
C LEU A 932 -4.55 -33.37 49.83
N LYS A 933 -3.22 -33.23 49.83
CA LYS A 933 -2.51 -32.33 50.74
C LYS A 933 -2.53 -30.92 50.15
N THR A 934 -2.92 -29.91 50.92
CA THR A 934 -2.90 -28.50 50.51
C THR A 934 -2.38 -27.62 51.64
N HIS A 935 -1.63 -26.57 51.30
CA HIS A 935 -1.14 -25.58 52.28
C HIS A 935 -2.09 -24.38 52.47
N PHE A 936 -3.18 -24.30 51.69
CA PHE A 936 -4.16 -23.21 51.75
C PHE A 936 -5.33 -23.50 52.70
N LYS A 937 -5.92 -22.42 53.24
CA LYS A 937 -7.15 -22.47 54.05
C LYS A 937 -8.41 -22.69 53.20
N ASP A 938 -8.44 -22.16 51.98
CA ASP A 938 -9.47 -22.43 50.98
C ASP A 938 -8.84 -22.83 49.65
N LEU A 939 -9.63 -23.45 48.77
CA LEU A 939 -9.16 -23.96 47.48
C LEU A 939 -9.29 -22.92 46.36
N LYS A 940 -9.58 -21.64 46.65
CA LYS A 940 -9.84 -20.63 45.61
C LYS A 940 -8.53 -20.13 45.01
N VAL A 941 -8.55 -19.96 43.69
CA VAL A 941 -7.43 -19.44 42.90
C VAL A 941 -7.81 -18.06 42.36
N THR A 942 -7.41 -17.01 43.07
CA THR A 942 -7.76 -15.62 42.70
C THR A 942 -6.75 -14.97 41.76
N ILE A 943 -5.52 -15.48 41.69
CA ILE A 943 -4.44 -14.91 40.88
C ILE A 943 -4.76 -14.91 39.37
N LEU A 944 -5.72 -15.70 38.91
CA LEU A 944 -6.13 -15.74 37.50
C LEU A 944 -7.31 -14.80 37.18
N ASN A 945 -7.95 -14.19 38.18
CA ASN A 945 -9.18 -13.41 37.99
C ASN A 945 -8.99 -12.14 37.15
N PHE A 946 -7.75 -11.66 36.99
CA PHE A 946 -7.46 -10.51 36.12
C PHE A 946 -7.37 -10.87 34.63
N TYR A 947 -7.25 -12.16 34.28
CA TYR A 947 -7.06 -12.58 32.89
C TYR A 947 -8.20 -12.20 31.94
N PRO A 948 -9.49 -12.35 32.30
CA PRO A 948 -10.58 -11.95 31.41
C PRO A 948 -10.50 -10.46 31.02
N ILE A 949 -10.14 -9.61 31.98
CA ILE A 949 -9.94 -8.16 31.76
C ILE A 949 -8.71 -7.93 30.87
N LEU A 950 -7.58 -8.58 31.19
CA LEU A 950 -6.35 -8.46 30.42
C LEU A 950 -6.55 -8.88 28.95
N VAL A 951 -7.21 -10.01 28.71
CA VAL A 951 -7.49 -10.52 27.35
C VAL A 951 -8.40 -9.56 26.58
N GLY A 952 -9.45 -9.05 27.22
CA GLY A 952 -10.32 -8.04 26.63
C GLY A 952 -9.54 -6.78 26.21
N MET A 953 -8.71 -6.23 27.11
CA MET A 953 -7.84 -5.09 26.80
C MET A 953 -6.86 -5.39 25.66
N MET A 954 -6.24 -6.57 25.67
CA MET A 954 -5.29 -6.98 24.62
C MET A 954 -5.96 -7.10 23.25
N ASN A 955 -7.19 -7.61 23.17
CA ASN A 955 -7.94 -7.68 21.91
C ASN A 955 -8.15 -6.28 21.32
N VAL A 956 -8.53 -5.32 22.16
CA VAL A 956 -8.70 -3.91 21.76
C VAL A 956 -7.38 -3.31 21.28
N VAL A 957 -6.31 -3.46 22.08
CA VAL A 957 -4.97 -2.98 21.74
C VAL A 957 -4.46 -3.60 20.44
N PHE A 958 -4.66 -4.89 20.22
CA PHE A 958 -4.25 -5.59 19.01
C PHE A 958 -4.96 -5.03 17.77
N ILE A 959 -6.29 -4.83 17.83
CA ILE A 959 -7.08 -4.28 16.74
C ILE A 959 -6.62 -2.85 16.40
N PHE A 960 -6.50 -1.97 17.40
CA PHE A 960 -6.03 -0.59 17.16
C PHE A 960 -4.58 -0.55 16.67
N SER A 961 -3.71 -1.43 17.17
CA SER A 961 -2.33 -1.52 16.70
C SER A 961 -2.25 -2.07 15.27
N LEU A 962 -3.15 -2.98 14.90
CA LEU A 962 -3.26 -3.46 13.52
C LEU A 962 -3.74 -2.34 12.58
N PHE A 963 -4.74 -1.55 13.00
CA PHE A 963 -5.14 -0.34 12.26
C PHE A 963 -3.97 0.65 12.12
N GLY A 964 -3.24 0.92 13.20
CA GLY A 964 -2.04 1.77 13.18
C GLY A 964 -0.99 1.24 12.21
N PHE A 965 -0.72 -0.06 12.21
CA PHE A 965 0.20 -0.71 11.27
C PHE A 965 -0.24 -0.56 9.81
N VAL A 966 -1.55 -0.69 9.52
CA VAL A 966 -2.10 -0.47 8.17
C VAL A 966 -1.94 0.99 7.74
N LEU A 967 -2.29 1.93 8.63
CA LEU A 967 -2.19 3.37 8.41
C LEU A 967 -0.74 3.79 8.10
N LEU A 968 0.21 3.27 8.90
CA LEU A 968 1.65 3.52 8.78
C LEU A 968 2.32 2.71 7.65
N LYS A 969 1.54 2.10 6.75
CA LYS A 969 2.05 1.34 5.59
C LYS A 969 2.98 0.18 5.98
N GLY A 970 2.74 -0.43 7.15
CA GLY A 970 3.50 -1.58 7.65
C GLY A 970 3.62 -2.72 6.65
N PHE A 971 2.55 -2.98 5.88
CA PHE A 971 2.53 -3.97 4.79
C PHE A 971 3.58 -3.75 3.69
N LYS A 972 3.98 -2.49 3.46
CA LYS A 972 5.00 -2.12 2.47
C LYS A 972 6.40 -2.19 3.07
N TYR A 973 6.58 -1.62 4.26
CA TYR A 973 7.89 -1.37 4.86
C TYR A 973 8.43 -2.53 5.70
N ASN A 974 7.58 -3.38 6.26
CA ASN A 974 8.00 -4.55 7.04
C ASN A 974 7.34 -5.83 6.51
N LYS A 975 7.82 -6.30 5.35
CA LYS A 975 7.30 -7.52 4.70
C LYS A 975 7.37 -8.75 5.61
N ALA A 976 8.41 -8.88 6.43
CA ALA A 976 8.52 -10.00 7.35
C ALA A 976 7.36 -10.02 8.35
N LEU A 977 7.16 -8.92 9.10
CA LEU A 977 6.10 -8.78 10.08
C LEU A 977 4.71 -8.92 9.45
N SER A 978 4.54 -8.36 8.25
CA SER A 978 3.28 -8.42 7.49
C SER A 978 2.78 -9.84 7.23
N VAL A 979 3.69 -10.72 6.81
CA VAL A 979 3.33 -12.10 6.50
C VAL A 979 3.05 -12.89 7.80
N GLY A 980 3.81 -12.61 8.87
CA GLY A 980 3.54 -13.16 10.21
C GLY A 980 2.19 -12.72 10.78
N LEU A 981 1.83 -11.44 10.58
CA LEU A 981 0.54 -10.88 11.00
C LEU A 981 -0.63 -11.50 10.27
N LEU A 982 -0.49 -11.78 8.97
CA LEU A 982 -1.54 -12.44 8.20
C LEU A 982 -1.80 -13.87 8.73
N LEU A 983 -0.74 -14.60 9.10
CA LEU A 983 -0.88 -15.89 9.76
C LEU A 983 -1.55 -15.78 11.13
N ALA A 984 -1.12 -14.83 11.97
CA ALA A 984 -1.70 -14.60 13.30
C ALA A 984 -3.18 -14.20 13.21
N PHE A 985 -3.54 -13.32 12.29
CA PHE A 985 -4.92 -12.89 12.07
C PHE A 985 -5.79 -14.00 11.44
N GLY A 986 -5.21 -14.80 10.54
CA GLY A 986 -5.87 -16.00 10.01
C GLY A 986 -6.19 -17.02 11.12
N LEU A 987 -5.24 -17.26 12.03
CA LEU A 987 -5.48 -18.07 13.24
C LEU A 987 -6.64 -17.50 14.06
N TRP A 988 -6.70 -16.17 14.25
CA TRP A 988 -7.77 -15.53 15.01
C TRP A 988 -9.16 -15.76 14.42
N ILE A 989 -9.34 -15.44 13.14
CA ILE A 989 -10.65 -15.54 12.47
C ILE A 989 -11.12 -16.98 12.45
N ILE A 990 -10.22 -17.91 12.08
CA ILE A 990 -10.56 -19.32 11.97
C ILE A 990 -10.84 -19.91 13.35
N ASN A 991 -10.03 -19.58 14.37
CA ASN A 991 -10.29 -20.02 15.74
C ASN A 991 -11.59 -19.44 16.30
N PHE A 992 -11.90 -18.17 16.01
CA PHE A 992 -13.16 -17.53 16.41
C PHE A 992 -14.35 -18.25 15.79
N GLY A 993 -14.37 -18.37 14.45
CA GLY A 993 -15.45 -19.02 13.72
C GLY A 993 -15.65 -20.48 14.11
N PHE A 994 -14.57 -21.21 14.41
CA PHE A 994 -14.66 -22.57 14.91
C PHE A 994 -15.14 -22.62 16.37
N SER A 995 -14.49 -21.88 17.27
CA SER A 995 -14.68 -22.05 18.72
C SER A 995 -16.04 -21.55 19.20
N VAL A 996 -16.53 -20.42 18.67
CA VAL A 996 -17.81 -19.82 19.10
C VAL A 996 -19.00 -20.73 18.77
N PHE A 997 -18.90 -21.51 17.69
CA PHE A 997 -19.94 -22.46 17.28
C PHE A 997 -19.74 -23.86 17.87
N ALA A 998 -18.49 -24.32 17.96
CA ALA A 998 -18.19 -25.72 18.27
C ALA A 998 -18.27 -26.05 19.77
N SER A 999 -17.89 -25.14 20.67
CA SER A 999 -17.83 -25.45 22.10
C SER A 999 -17.98 -24.20 22.99
N GLN A 1000 -18.22 -24.42 24.27
CA GLN A 1000 -18.14 -23.35 25.27
C GLN A 1000 -16.73 -22.76 25.32
N ILE A 1001 -16.64 -21.44 25.43
CA ILE A 1001 -15.36 -20.74 25.61
C ILE A 1001 -14.95 -20.66 27.08
N ALA A 1002 -13.70 -21.03 27.34
CA ALA A 1002 -13.00 -20.88 28.62
C ALA A 1002 -11.54 -20.47 28.38
N LEU A 1003 -10.90 -19.87 29.39
CA LEU A 1003 -9.51 -19.39 29.34
C LEU A 1003 -8.55 -20.51 28.92
N ARG A 1004 -8.69 -21.70 29.50
CA ARG A 1004 -7.84 -22.88 29.20
C ARG A 1004 -7.89 -23.31 27.72
N PHE A 1005 -8.99 -23.04 27.01
CA PHE A 1005 -9.14 -23.35 25.58
C PHE A 1005 -8.61 -22.25 24.65
N GLN A 1006 -8.53 -21.01 25.15
CA GLN A 1006 -8.15 -19.83 24.37
C GLN A 1006 -6.69 -19.41 24.55
N MET A 1007 -5.90 -20.15 25.33
CA MET A 1007 -4.51 -19.75 25.60
C MET A 1007 -3.64 -19.62 24.34
N LEU A 1008 -3.80 -20.47 23.32
CA LEU A 1008 -3.04 -20.33 22.08
C LEU A 1008 -3.29 -18.97 21.40
N PRO A 1009 -4.54 -18.62 20.97
CA PRO A 1009 -4.78 -17.34 20.33
C PRO A 1009 -4.39 -16.16 21.23
N ILE A 1010 -4.63 -16.23 22.54
CA ILE A 1010 -4.22 -15.18 23.51
C ILE A 1010 -2.71 -14.93 23.43
N LEU A 1011 -1.88 -15.97 23.50
CA LEU A 1011 -0.42 -15.85 23.47
C LEU A 1011 0.10 -15.34 22.12
N ILE A 1012 -0.53 -15.75 21.02
CA ILE A 1012 -0.18 -15.26 19.68
C ILE A 1012 -0.54 -13.78 19.53
N PHE A 1013 -1.71 -13.32 20.00
CA PHE A 1013 -2.06 -11.89 19.93
C PHE A 1013 -1.29 -11.04 20.90
N PHE A 1014 -0.97 -11.54 22.09
CA PHE A 1014 -0.01 -10.89 22.98
C PHE A 1014 1.29 -10.62 22.24
N SER A 1015 1.80 -11.65 21.56
CA SER A 1015 3.07 -11.58 20.86
C SER A 1015 3.06 -10.58 19.71
N PHE A 1016 2.10 -10.74 18.79
CA PHE A 1016 2.02 -9.88 17.62
C PHE A 1016 1.49 -8.48 17.94
N GLY A 1017 0.68 -8.32 18.99
CA GLY A 1017 0.27 -7.02 19.51
C GLY A 1017 1.45 -6.19 20.00
N LEU A 1018 2.36 -6.80 20.78
CA LEU A 1018 3.59 -6.15 21.19
C LEU A 1018 4.53 -5.82 20.00
N LEU A 1019 4.62 -6.70 18.99
CA LEU A 1019 5.37 -6.42 17.77
C LEU A 1019 4.76 -5.26 16.94
N LEU A 1020 3.42 -5.17 16.90
CA LEU A 1020 2.72 -4.05 16.26
C LEU A 1020 2.98 -2.74 16.99
N ILE A 1021 2.95 -2.74 18.33
CA ILE A 1021 3.28 -1.56 19.14
C ILE A 1021 4.73 -1.14 18.90
N ASP A 1022 5.68 -2.08 18.87
CA ASP A 1022 7.09 -1.79 18.55
C ASP A 1022 7.23 -1.12 17.18
N TYR A 1023 6.51 -1.63 16.18
CA TYR A 1023 6.49 -1.04 14.85
C TYR A 1023 5.94 0.39 14.85
N ILE A 1024 4.78 0.61 15.48
CA ILE A 1024 4.16 1.93 15.59
C ILE A 1024 5.10 2.90 16.30
N TRP A 1025 5.73 2.47 17.40
CA TRP A 1025 6.67 3.29 18.15
C TRP A 1025 7.93 3.63 17.35
N LYS A 1026 8.48 2.67 16.60
CA LYS A 1026 9.63 2.92 15.70
C LYS A 1026 9.25 3.85 14.55
N ALA A 1027 8.04 3.70 14.00
CA ALA A 1027 7.51 4.57 12.95
C ALA A 1027 7.36 6.02 13.45
N ALA A 1028 6.79 6.20 14.64
CA ALA A 1028 6.58 7.51 15.24
C ALA A 1028 7.89 8.26 15.53
N ASN A 1029 9.00 7.54 15.75
CA ASN A 1029 10.30 8.11 16.08
C ASN A 1029 11.29 8.17 14.90
N ASN A 1030 10.83 7.97 13.64
CA ASN A 1030 11.68 7.91 12.44
C ASN A 1030 12.83 6.87 12.52
N LYS A 1031 12.64 5.76 13.26
CA LYS A 1031 13.65 4.70 13.43
C LYS A 1031 13.43 3.49 12.51
N ILE A 1032 12.57 3.60 11.49
CA ILE A 1032 12.37 2.55 10.49
C ILE A 1032 13.35 2.83 9.34
N SER A 1033 14.58 2.34 9.47
CA SER A 1033 15.57 2.25 8.38
C SER A 1033 15.60 0.86 7.78
#